data_AF-A0A0V1MZQ1-F1
#
_entry.id   AF-A0A0V1MZQ1-F1
#
_cell.length_a   1.000
_cell.length_b   1.000
_cell.length_c   1.000
_cell.angle_alpha   90.00
_cell.angle_beta   90.00
_cell.angle_gamma   90.00
#
_symmetry.space_group_name_H-M   'P 1'
#
loop_
_entity.id
_entity.type
_entity.pdbx_description
1 polymer ?
#
loop_
_entity_poly.entity_id
_entity_poly.type
_entity_poly.pdbx_seq_one_letter_code
_entity_poly.pdbx_strand_id
1 'polypeptide(L)'
;LICVVELIFRQNSILLRCVDFAGIAKRLWLEEFWSQGLFKEGDHVRAFLPNNLAEMQEFHISNRSGALVVNPGTILAVNRISGAVFCRRKSVLSEMLKSFDKPMLKTQVGIIAHQMFQDAVKESISDVGMLRKVILKIMNGVDFLQNQYYHDIDPAAVHAELEVPVKATAKFVQKFLSNRSPFPDVTPSTVLDRVLAVEEEMISEKFGIRGSIDMTVEVKVDSEQKSTLMPFELKTGKQSFLGDHAAQVMLYCLLFSNNNQESCKRGLLYYFGGGELQAVDAKMNELHGLLRLRNEITFYLYRFFDDPDTCDFLLPDPLSNVKNCRQCPQLLNCCLTRKNNCQMKQLDGDSPWDAMVEAELCHLSEEELQYVKRWTRWYRMEGAEQRLRGKRNSYIDCDEEEECNVEECSVAMRVQQFSQDSRMLTLAPLSNVNLNRMFSHFDQVLLNGIGERTSSLFATVITVELQQISVQFPRSYRFMHSCDFLVKRVNTKFYYDTAMSSVYKLMANDTIANRKRQLIINLDEPRFRTKLSSTIVQKMKPFCKLLNSEQKNAIVKAMMAEDYLLIKGFPGSGKSSTIAALIQILIANGNSVLVCAYTNSAVDHILLKLKAHTTDILRLGPLFSVHSDIRQFTPEAIFGNQPQLDLIVRILSSTMLVGCTCTTAALHPLLKKRKFDICIVDEATLATEASTLGPLLAAHKFVLVGDPLQLRPLVQSERLRKEGMDISLFSKLEQKYPNAVVTLKRQYRMNREICLLSNQMFYNGELIVANDEVGDAFLNVAVSDDVAEEPWMRRCLSSVPEHAIVFLDTSNCKNNSATRDGAANVENKFELDLVVKLCQTFSKSGLDDDQIGVMSIYRTQAKSIRRSLKSSGSIGVEVNTVDQYQGKDKDVIIISFVWTKELKRKQNATCPLLKDVRRVNVALTRARKKLILIGHYEDLRADHSIFETLHNILSESQIFPLVL
;
A
#
# COMPACT_ATOMS: atom_id res chain seq x y z
N LEU A 1 18.50 -8.74 -21.86
CA LEU A 1 19.29 -9.97 -21.69
C LEU A 1 19.03 -10.48 -20.27
N ILE A 2 18.83 -11.78 -20.09
CA ILE A 2 18.81 -12.44 -18.79
C ILE A 2 20.25 -12.91 -18.53
N CYS A 3 20.88 -12.50 -17.43
CA CYS A 3 22.24 -12.96 -17.12
C CYS A 3 22.16 -14.30 -16.40
N VAL A 4 22.30 -15.38 -17.16
CA VAL A 4 22.84 -16.64 -16.64
C VAL A 4 24.19 -16.80 -17.30
N VAL A 5 25.17 -17.30 -16.52
CA VAL A 5 26.44 -17.91 -16.93
C VAL A 5 27.71 -17.14 -16.48
N GLU A 6 28.39 -17.74 -15.50
CA GLU A 6 29.86 -17.81 -15.30
C GLU A 6 30.70 -16.53 -15.40
N LEU A 7 31.20 -16.05 -14.24
CA LEU A 7 32.15 -14.94 -14.15
C LEU A 7 33.58 -15.43 -14.45
N ILE A 8 34.14 -15.03 -15.59
CA ILE A 8 35.56 -15.26 -15.89
C ILE A 8 36.31 -13.94 -15.70
N PHE A 9 37.12 -13.88 -14.65
CA PHE A 9 38.02 -12.77 -14.39
C PHE A 9 39.28 -12.91 -15.25
N ARG A 10 39.55 -11.91 -16.10
CA ARG A 10 40.86 -11.70 -16.72
C ARG A 10 41.39 -10.35 -16.23
N GLN A 11 42.72 -10.14 -16.23
CA GLN A 11 43.30 -8.88 -15.74
C GLN A 11 42.58 -7.65 -16.36
N ASN A 12 41.88 -6.88 -15.51
CA ASN A 12 41.06 -5.70 -15.84
C ASN A 12 39.78 -5.92 -16.69
N SER A 13 39.28 -7.14 -16.81
CA SER A 13 37.97 -7.40 -17.44
C SER A 13 37.18 -8.56 -16.80
N ILE A 14 35.85 -8.45 -16.85
CA ILE A 14 34.92 -9.51 -16.47
C ILE A 14 34.11 -9.92 -17.70
N LEU A 15 34.04 -11.21 -17.99
CA LEU A 15 33.07 -11.73 -18.95
C LEU A 15 31.76 -12.07 -18.22
N LEU A 16 30.65 -11.48 -18.68
CA LEU A 16 29.30 -11.94 -18.41
C LEU A 16 28.82 -12.76 -19.60
N ARG A 17 28.50 -14.03 -19.39
CA ARG A 17 27.70 -14.76 -20.38
C ARG A 17 26.23 -14.50 -20.02
N CYS A 18 25.41 -14.27 -21.04
CA CYS A 18 24.01 -13.89 -20.91
C CYS A 18 23.17 -14.64 -21.95
N VAL A 19 21.87 -14.70 -21.72
CA VAL A 19 20.90 -15.27 -22.67
C VAL A 19 19.90 -14.18 -23.03
N ASP A 20 19.61 -13.96 -24.30
CA ASP A 20 18.56 -13.00 -24.69
C ASP A 20 17.15 -13.60 -24.53
N PHE A 21 16.11 -12.81 -24.82
CA PHE A 21 14.72 -13.26 -24.69
C PHE A 21 14.36 -14.36 -25.70
N ALA A 22 15.17 -14.56 -26.75
CA ALA A 22 15.02 -15.63 -27.73
C ALA A 22 15.82 -16.89 -27.33
N GLY A 23 16.46 -16.91 -26.16
CA GLY A 23 17.26 -18.05 -25.71
C GLY A 23 18.69 -18.08 -26.29
N ILE A 24 19.12 -17.03 -27.00
CA ILE A 24 20.43 -17.01 -27.66
C ILE A 24 21.50 -16.56 -26.66
N ALA A 25 22.56 -17.35 -26.53
CA ALA A 25 23.71 -17.01 -25.70
C ALA A 25 24.48 -15.83 -26.30
N LYS A 26 24.78 -14.83 -25.46
CA LYS A 26 25.58 -13.64 -25.76
C LYS A 26 26.69 -13.52 -24.72
N ARG A 27 27.82 -12.93 -25.10
CA ARG A 27 29.01 -12.71 -24.28
C ARG A 27 29.26 -11.21 -24.15
N LEU A 28 29.32 -10.70 -22.93
CA LEU A 28 29.55 -9.28 -22.63
C LEU A 28 30.85 -9.16 -21.81
N TRP A 29 31.89 -8.62 -22.42
CA TRP A 29 33.11 -8.22 -21.75
C TRP A 29 32.95 -6.84 -21.11
N LEU A 30 33.10 -6.78 -19.79
CA LEU A 30 33.11 -5.54 -19.01
C LEU A 30 34.55 -5.19 -18.68
N GLU A 31 35.00 -4.02 -19.13
CA GLU A 31 36.39 -3.59 -19.03
C GLU A 31 36.52 -2.39 -18.09
N GLU A 32 37.75 -2.12 -17.64
CA GLU A 32 38.08 -0.91 -16.88
C GLU A 32 37.18 -0.73 -15.62
N PHE A 33 36.48 0.39 -15.44
CA PHE A 33 35.68 0.57 -14.21
C PHE A 33 34.43 -0.32 -14.18
N TRP A 34 33.94 -0.81 -15.33
CA TRP A 34 32.78 -1.71 -15.40
C TRP A 34 33.13 -3.10 -14.87
N SER A 35 34.39 -3.52 -14.99
CA SER A 35 34.90 -4.77 -14.42
C SER A 35 34.86 -4.81 -12.89
N GLN A 36 34.68 -3.66 -12.23
CA GLN A 36 34.56 -3.58 -10.77
C GLN A 36 33.10 -3.52 -10.29
N GLY A 37 32.13 -3.69 -11.21
CA GLY A 37 30.71 -3.71 -10.86
C GLY A 37 30.34 -4.94 -10.03
N LEU A 38 29.25 -4.82 -9.28
CA LEU A 38 28.69 -5.92 -8.49
C LEU A 38 27.69 -6.70 -9.35
N PHE A 39 28.00 -7.96 -9.63
CA PHE A 39 27.18 -8.85 -10.46
C PHE A 39 27.11 -10.23 -9.81
N LYS A 40 25.97 -10.91 -9.93
CA LYS A 40 25.80 -12.30 -9.53
C LYS A 40 24.95 -13.03 -10.56
N GLU A 41 25.15 -14.34 -10.66
CA GLU A 41 24.34 -15.19 -11.54
C GLU A 41 22.84 -15.02 -11.24
N GLY A 42 22.02 -14.98 -12.30
CA GLY A 42 20.59 -14.74 -12.23
C GLY A 42 20.18 -13.26 -12.26
N ASP A 43 21.12 -12.31 -12.28
CA ASP A 43 20.79 -10.90 -12.49
C ASP A 43 20.19 -10.66 -13.88
N HIS A 44 19.21 -9.78 -14.00
CA HIS A 44 18.74 -9.31 -15.30
C HIS A 44 19.63 -8.16 -15.77
N VAL A 45 20.04 -8.13 -17.03
CA VAL A 45 20.89 -7.04 -17.53
C VAL A 45 20.37 -6.45 -18.83
N ARG A 46 20.46 -5.13 -18.92
CA ARG A 46 20.24 -4.38 -20.16
C ARG A 46 21.55 -3.73 -20.55
N ALA A 47 22.13 -4.25 -21.62
CA ALA A 47 23.31 -3.69 -22.26
C ALA A 47 22.88 -2.70 -23.34
N PHE A 48 23.49 -1.51 -23.33
CA PHE A 48 23.40 -0.51 -24.39
C PHE A 48 24.69 -0.59 -25.18
N LEU A 49 24.58 -0.87 -26.48
CA LEU A 49 25.71 -1.14 -27.36
C LEU A 49 25.73 -0.11 -28.50
N PRO A 50 26.91 0.27 -29.02
CA PRO A 50 27.00 1.08 -30.23
C PRO A 50 26.40 0.37 -31.46
N ASN A 51 25.94 1.13 -32.46
CA ASN A 51 25.16 0.67 -33.62
C ASN A 51 25.77 -0.53 -34.40
N ASN A 52 24.89 -1.36 -34.99
CA ASN A 52 25.15 -2.46 -35.94
C ASN A 52 25.95 -3.68 -35.44
N LEU A 53 25.62 -4.20 -34.25
CA LEU A 53 26.25 -5.42 -33.72
C LEU A 53 25.24 -6.53 -33.34
N ALA A 54 23.97 -6.45 -33.76
CA ALA A 54 22.93 -7.41 -33.36
C ALA A 54 23.30 -8.88 -33.69
N GLU A 55 24.06 -9.09 -34.77
CA GLU A 55 24.55 -10.40 -35.21
C GLU A 55 25.78 -10.91 -34.45
N MET A 56 26.49 -10.05 -33.70
CA MET A 56 27.64 -10.49 -32.93
C MET A 56 27.22 -11.26 -31.67
N GLN A 57 28.00 -12.30 -31.34
CA GLN A 57 27.84 -13.07 -30.11
C GLN A 57 28.68 -12.50 -28.96
N GLU A 58 29.67 -11.65 -29.25
CA GLU A 58 30.59 -11.02 -28.29
C GLU A 58 30.49 -9.50 -28.36
N PHE A 59 30.44 -8.87 -27.19
CA PHE A 59 30.26 -7.44 -27.00
C PHE A 59 31.21 -6.92 -25.94
N HIS A 60 31.74 -5.71 -26.12
CA HIS A 60 32.65 -5.08 -25.17
C HIS A 60 32.04 -3.78 -24.64
N ILE A 61 31.99 -3.63 -23.32
CA ILE A 61 31.54 -2.45 -22.61
C ILE A 61 32.76 -1.91 -21.85
N SER A 62 33.13 -0.67 -22.17
CA SER A 62 34.27 0.03 -21.57
C SER A 62 33.85 1.42 -21.12
N ASN A 63 34.79 2.17 -20.55
CA ASN A 63 34.53 3.53 -20.10
C ASN A 63 34.12 4.45 -21.26
N ARG A 64 34.53 4.11 -22.48
CA ARG A 64 34.33 4.90 -23.70
C ARG A 64 33.19 4.40 -24.59
N SER A 65 32.65 3.21 -24.32
CA SER A 65 31.71 2.56 -25.23
C SER A 65 30.73 1.66 -24.49
N GLY A 66 29.45 1.84 -24.79
CA GLY A 66 28.35 1.07 -24.21
C GLY A 66 28.09 1.38 -22.74
N ALA A 67 26.98 0.84 -22.23
CA ALA A 67 26.60 0.95 -20.83
C ALA A 67 25.84 -0.29 -20.38
N LEU A 68 25.86 -0.59 -19.09
CA LEU A 68 25.15 -1.72 -18.52
C LEU A 68 24.22 -1.28 -17.38
N VAL A 69 22.99 -1.77 -17.38
CA VAL A 69 22.01 -1.58 -16.31
C VAL A 69 21.59 -2.95 -15.76
N VAL A 70 21.74 -3.13 -14.45
CA VAL A 70 21.48 -4.41 -13.75
C VAL A 70 20.13 -4.36 -13.04
N ASN A 71 19.27 -5.34 -13.25
CA ASN A 71 17.88 -5.38 -12.74
C ASN A 71 17.11 -4.09 -13.09
N PRO A 72 16.93 -3.78 -14.39
CA PRO A 72 16.27 -2.54 -14.84
C PRO A 72 14.83 -2.38 -14.35
N GLY A 73 14.17 -3.48 -13.95
CA GLY A 73 12.83 -3.44 -13.33
C GLY A 73 12.78 -2.74 -11.98
N THR A 74 13.91 -2.61 -11.27
CA THR A 74 13.99 -1.81 -10.03
C THR A 74 14.15 -0.33 -10.37
N ILE A 75 13.04 0.42 -10.30
CA ILE A 75 13.02 1.84 -10.63
C ILE A 75 13.47 2.65 -9.41
N LEU A 76 14.63 3.31 -9.51
CA LEU A 76 15.18 4.16 -8.45
C LEU A 76 14.94 5.64 -8.74
N ALA A 77 14.64 6.41 -7.69
CA ALA A 77 14.51 7.85 -7.83
C ALA A 77 15.89 8.52 -8.04
N VAL A 78 15.95 9.54 -8.90
CA VAL A 78 17.18 10.31 -9.21
C VAL A 78 17.86 10.84 -7.94
N ASN A 79 17.08 11.30 -6.96
CA ASN A 79 17.58 11.78 -5.67
C ASN A 79 18.23 10.68 -4.80
N ARG A 80 17.87 9.40 -4.99
CA ARG A 80 18.50 8.27 -4.30
C ARG A 80 19.87 7.93 -4.87
N ILE A 81 19.99 8.01 -6.20
CA ILE A 81 21.25 7.75 -6.92
C ILE A 81 22.25 8.87 -6.65
N SER A 82 21.84 10.12 -6.81
CA SER A 82 22.69 11.29 -6.50
C SER A 82 23.13 11.30 -5.03
N GLY A 83 22.21 11.09 -4.06
CA GLY A 83 22.57 11.05 -2.64
C GLY A 83 23.51 9.89 -2.26
N ALA A 84 23.63 8.85 -3.10
CA ALA A 84 24.54 7.74 -2.86
C ALA A 84 26.02 8.11 -3.11
N VAL A 85 26.29 9.25 -3.78
CA VAL A 85 27.64 9.81 -3.94
C VAL A 85 28.28 10.05 -2.57
N PHE A 86 27.51 10.54 -1.60
CA PHE A 86 28.00 10.73 -0.23
C PHE A 86 27.94 9.47 0.62
N CYS A 87 26.81 8.76 0.63
CA CYS A 87 26.64 7.56 1.45
C CYS A 87 25.70 6.55 0.80
N ARG A 88 26.29 5.54 0.16
CA ARG A 88 25.56 4.42 -0.47
C ARG A 88 24.64 3.71 0.51
N ARG A 89 25.13 3.46 1.75
CA ARG A 89 24.36 2.80 2.81
C ARG A 89 23.10 3.57 3.18
N LYS A 90 23.19 4.91 3.31
CA LYS A 90 22.02 5.76 3.58
C LYS A 90 20.99 5.66 2.46
N SER A 91 21.42 5.68 1.20
CA SER A 91 20.49 5.57 0.05
C SER A 91 19.77 4.22 0.01
N VAL A 92 20.48 3.11 0.26
CA VAL A 92 19.88 1.77 0.34
C VAL A 92 18.90 1.67 1.51
N LEU A 93 19.31 2.09 2.73
CA LEU A 93 18.44 2.07 3.91
C LEU A 93 17.21 2.97 3.75
N SER A 94 17.33 4.12 3.08
CA SER A 94 16.20 5.03 2.85
C SER A 94 15.16 4.48 1.87
N GLU A 95 15.55 3.53 1.01
CA GLU A 95 14.64 2.82 0.12
C GLU A 95 13.99 1.63 0.83
N MET A 96 14.74 0.91 1.67
CA MET A 96 14.25 -0.25 2.43
C MET A 96 13.39 0.12 3.64
N LEU A 97 13.80 1.14 4.38
CA LEU A 97 13.21 1.60 5.63
C LEU A 97 12.84 3.06 5.48
N LYS A 98 11.55 3.31 5.18
CA LYS A 98 11.02 4.66 5.04
C LYS A 98 11.07 5.38 6.39
N SER A 99 12.16 6.10 6.64
CA SER A 99 12.19 7.16 7.64
C SER A 99 11.34 8.32 7.11
N PHE A 100 10.60 9.00 7.99
CA PHE A 100 10.33 10.41 7.67
C PHE A 100 11.33 11.17 8.49
N ASP A 101 12.24 11.78 7.77
CA ASP A 101 13.12 12.78 8.31
C ASP A 101 12.25 14.01 8.61
N LYS A 102 12.53 14.73 9.69
CA LYS A 102 11.92 16.04 9.90
C LYS A 102 12.38 16.92 8.73
N PRO A 103 11.51 17.36 7.79
CA PRO A 103 11.91 18.36 6.83
C PRO A 103 12.36 19.58 7.62
N MET A 104 13.62 19.95 7.42
CA MET A 104 14.18 21.12 8.06
C MET A 104 13.51 22.37 7.47
N LEU A 105 13.60 23.50 8.17
CA LEU A 105 13.20 24.83 7.67
C LEU A 105 13.57 25.02 6.18
N LYS A 106 14.80 24.66 5.83
CA LYS A 106 15.35 24.72 4.46
C LYS A 106 14.57 23.94 3.42
N THR A 107 13.98 22.79 3.79
CA THR A 107 13.17 21.98 2.88
C THR A 107 11.87 22.70 2.53
N GLN A 108 11.23 23.34 3.51
CA GLN A 108 10.02 24.14 3.24
C GLN A 108 10.32 25.40 2.44
N VAL A 109 11.40 26.11 2.77
CA VAL A 109 11.88 27.25 1.97
C VAL A 109 12.16 26.80 0.53
N GLY A 110 12.74 25.61 0.36
CA GLY A 110 12.89 24.91 -0.93
C GLY A 110 11.58 24.81 -1.71
N ILE A 111 10.57 24.18 -1.10
CA ILE A 111 9.27 23.95 -1.73
C ILE A 111 8.63 25.27 -2.18
N ILE A 112 8.59 26.28 -1.30
CA ILE A 112 7.98 27.58 -1.65
C ILE A 112 8.77 28.28 -2.75
N ALA A 113 10.10 28.30 -2.64
CA ALA A 113 10.95 28.97 -3.62
C ALA A 113 10.80 28.33 -5.02
N HIS A 114 10.72 27.00 -5.10
CA HIS A 114 10.52 26.28 -6.36
C HIS A 114 9.15 26.63 -6.98
N GLN A 115 8.07 26.50 -6.20
CA GLN A 115 6.72 26.81 -6.67
C GLN A 115 6.59 28.28 -7.12
N MET A 116 7.13 29.22 -6.33
CA MET A 116 7.17 30.64 -6.68
C MET A 116 7.94 30.86 -7.99
N PHE A 117 9.11 30.25 -8.15
CA PHE A 117 9.92 30.40 -9.36
C PHE A 117 9.20 29.86 -10.60
N GLN A 118 8.58 28.68 -10.47
CA GLN A 118 7.80 28.06 -11.55
C GLN A 118 6.63 28.94 -11.99
N ASP A 119 5.84 29.45 -11.04
CA ASP A 119 4.70 30.34 -11.36
C ASP A 119 5.21 31.69 -11.94
N ALA A 120 6.28 32.25 -11.38
CA ALA A 120 6.89 33.49 -11.87
C ALA A 120 7.40 33.39 -13.30
N VAL A 121 8.10 32.30 -13.64
CA VAL A 121 8.61 32.09 -14.99
C VAL A 121 7.47 31.87 -15.98
N LYS A 122 6.43 31.13 -15.59
CA LYS A 122 5.27 30.86 -16.45
C LYS A 122 4.49 32.13 -16.77
N GLU A 123 4.28 32.99 -15.78
CA GLU A 123 3.55 34.26 -15.92
C GLU A 123 4.46 35.45 -16.27
N SER A 124 5.76 35.20 -16.49
CA SER A 124 6.78 36.24 -16.76
C SER A 124 6.81 37.37 -15.73
N ILE A 125 6.64 37.03 -14.45
CA ILE A 125 6.61 37.97 -13.32
C ILE A 125 8.05 38.32 -12.91
N SER A 126 8.47 39.55 -13.18
CA SER A 126 9.75 40.11 -12.71
C SER A 126 9.60 41.07 -11.53
N ASP A 127 8.37 41.53 -11.24
CA ASP A 127 8.11 42.46 -10.15
C ASP A 127 8.16 41.78 -8.77
N VAL A 128 9.02 42.30 -7.89
CA VAL A 128 9.22 41.76 -6.53
C VAL A 128 7.93 41.85 -5.70
N GLY A 129 7.11 42.88 -5.90
CA GLY A 129 5.83 43.02 -5.20
C GLY A 129 4.84 41.92 -5.57
N MET A 130 4.73 41.57 -6.85
CA MET A 130 3.93 40.46 -7.35
C MET A 130 4.45 39.10 -6.88
N LEU A 131 5.77 38.88 -6.88
CA LEU A 131 6.36 37.64 -6.34
C LEU A 131 6.03 37.43 -4.86
N ARG A 132 6.03 38.50 -4.06
CA ARG A 132 5.59 38.42 -2.66
C ARG A 132 4.11 38.03 -2.55
N LYS A 133 3.24 38.49 -3.44
CA LYS A 133 1.83 38.04 -3.50
C LYS A 133 1.72 36.55 -3.85
N VAL A 134 2.56 36.05 -4.76
CA VAL A 134 2.63 34.61 -5.10
C VAL A 134 3.06 33.79 -3.88
N ILE A 135 4.11 34.22 -3.17
CA ILE A 135 4.54 33.56 -1.92
C ILE A 135 3.39 33.53 -0.90
N LEU A 136 2.70 34.66 -0.68
CA LEU A 136 1.58 34.71 0.26
C LEU A 136 0.47 33.74 -0.15
N LYS A 137 0.17 33.61 -1.44
CA LYS A 137 -0.80 32.61 -1.95
C LYS A 137 -0.36 31.18 -1.66
N ILE A 138 0.93 30.85 -1.87
CA ILE A 138 1.48 29.51 -1.60
C ILE A 138 1.48 29.21 -0.09
N MET A 139 1.90 30.18 0.72
CA MET A 139 1.94 30.04 2.18
C MET A 139 0.55 29.95 2.81
N ASN A 140 -0.48 30.48 2.14
CA ASN A 140 -1.88 30.29 2.55
C ASN A 140 -2.50 28.97 2.04
N GLY A 141 -1.72 28.14 1.33
CA GLY A 141 -2.16 26.83 0.87
C GLY A 141 -2.21 25.79 1.99
N VAL A 142 -3.19 24.88 1.92
CA VAL A 142 -3.43 23.84 2.93
C VAL A 142 -2.17 23.02 3.22
N ASP A 143 -1.52 22.51 2.18
CA ASP A 143 -0.35 21.62 2.31
C ASP A 143 0.80 22.31 3.06
N PHE A 144 1.05 23.59 2.78
CA PHE A 144 2.10 24.36 3.45
C PHE A 144 1.76 24.56 4.93
N LEU A 145 0.55 25.04 5.23
CA LEU A 145 0.12 25.30 6.60
C LEU A 145 0.10 24.02 7.45
N GLN A 146 -0.29 22.89 6.86
CA GLN A 146 -0.19 21.58 7.51
C GLN A 146 1.26 21.20 7.81
N ASN A 147 2.17 21.33 6.84
CA ASN A 147 3.59 21.07 7.04
C ASN A 147 4.22 21.99 8.07
N GLN A 148 3.81 23.26 8.10
CA GLN A 148 4.24 24.21 9.10
C GLN A 148 3.87 23.71 10.50
N TYR A 149 2.64 23.24 10.69
CA TYR A 149 2.22 22.60 11.94
C TYR A 149 3.01 21.31 12.20
N TYR A 150 3.14 20.38 11.25
CA TYR A 150 3.80 19.09 11.51
C TYR A 150 5.27 19.21 11.95
N HIS A 151 5.92 20.31 11.59
CA HIS A 151 7.36 20.48 11.74
C HIS A 151 7.79 21.65 12.63
N ASP A 152 6.84 22.33 13.28
CA ASP A 152 7.10 23.45 14.19
C ASP A 152 7.89 24.58 13.52
N ILE A 153 7.47 24.94 12.30
CA ILE A 153 8.17 25.92 11.48
C ILE A 153 7.63 27.31 11.75
N ASP A 154 8.54 28.24 12.05
CA ASP A 154 8.23 29.67 12.24
C ASP A 154 8.05 30.38 10.88
N PRO A 155 6.87 30.96 10.58
CA PRO A 155 6.63 31.74 9.36
C PRO A 155 7.60 32.90 9.18
N ALA A 156 8.01 33.56 10.27
CA ALA A 156 8.90 34.71 10.18
C ALA A 156 10.28 34.27 9.69
N ALA A 157 10.78 33.14 10.19
CA ALA A 157 12.01 32.52 9.71
C ALA A 157 11.91 32.10 8.22
N VAL A 158 10.77 31.55 7.79
CA VAL A 158 10.53 31.20 6.38
C VAL A 158 10.56 32.46 5.49
N HIS A 159 9.85 33.51 5.87
CA HIS A 159 9.84 34.77 5.12
C HIS A 159 11.24 35.38 5.00
N ALA A 160 12.01 35.39 6.09
CA ALA A 160 13.37 35.91 6.10
C ALA A 160 14.29 35.13 5.13
N GLU A 161 14.20 33.80 5.11
CA GLU A 161 14.99 32.97 4.18
C GLU A 161 14.54 33.09 2.71
N LEU A 162 13.27 33.45 2.44
CA LEU A 162 12.72 33.58 1.09
C LEU A 162 13.11 34.88 0.37
N GLU A 163 13.57 35.92 1.07
CA GLU A 163 13.97 37.19 0.44
C GLU A 163 15.12 37.03 -0.57
N VAL A 164 16.01 36.07 -0.34
CA VAL A 164 17.09 35.75 -1.29
C VAL A 164 16.52 35.10 -2.57
N PRO A 165 15.74 34.00 -2.49
CA PRO A 165 15.01 33.46 -3.63
C PRO A 165 14.17 34.48 -4.41
N VAL A 166 13.42 35.36 -3.74
CA VAL A 166 12.57 36.37 -4.42
C VAL A 166 13.39 37.27 -5.35
N LYS A 167 14.48 37.84 -4.83
CA LYS A 167 15.36 38.71 -5.62
C LYS A 167 16.04 37.96 -6.76
N ALA A 168 16.45 36.71 -6.49
CA ALA A 168 17.05 35.84 -7.50
C ALA A 168 16.07 35.54 -8.65
N THR A 169 14.82 35.18 -8.33
CA THR A 169 13.75 34.95 -9.32
C THR A 169 13.48 36.17 -10.18
N ALA A 170 13.28 37.35 -9.57
CA ALA A 170 13.05 38.59 -10.30
C ALA A 170 14.18 38.88 -11.30
N LYS A 171 15.43 38.74 -10.84
CA LYS A 171 16.63 38.91 -11.67
C LYS A 171 16.70 37.88 -12.79
N PHE A 172 16.34 36.62 -12.52
CA PHE A 172 16.32 35.56 -13.54
C PHE A 172 15.32 35.87 -14.64
N VAL A 173 14.07 36.20 -14.28
CA VAL A 173 13.01 36.50 -15.25
C VAL A 173 13.40 37.69 -16.11
N GLN A 174 13.87 38.78 -15.50
CA GLN A 174 14.32 39.95 -16.25
C GLN A 174 15.48 39.61 -17.21
N LYS A 175 16.48 38.87 -16.73
CA LYS A 175 17.70 38.57 -17.51
C LYS A 175 17.45 37.60 -18.66
N PHE A 176 16.77 36.47 -18.40
CA PHE A 176 16.71 35.35 -19.34
C PHE A 176 15.37 35.24 -20.09
N LEU A 177 14.26 35.70 -19.53
CA LEU A 177 12.96 35.70 -20.22
C LEU A 177 12.69 37.03 -20.94
N SER A 178 12.85 38.16 -20.24
CA SER A 178 12.59 39.48 -20.82
C SER A 178 13.71 39.92 -21.77
N ASN A 179 14.96 39.91 -21.30
CA ASN A 179 16.10 40.39 -22.09
C ASN A 179 16.71 39.33 -23.02
N ARG A 180 16.23 38.07 -22.96
CA ARG A 180 16.76 36.94 -23.75
C ARG A 180 18.29 36.85 -23.72
N SER A 181 18.89 37.10 -22.55
CA SER A 181 20.35 37.05 -22.42
C SER A 181 20.86 35.63 -22.68
N PRO A 182 22.04 35.47 -23.33
CA PRO A 182 22.64 34.15 -23.50
C PRO A 182 23.04 33.54 -22.15
N PHE A 183 22.98 32.21 -22.07
CA PHE A 183 23.44 31.49 -20.88
C PHE A 183 24.96 31.65 -20.70
N PRO A 184 25.42 31.87 -19.45
CA PRO A 184 26.85 32.03 -19.17
C PRO A 184 27.62 30.74 -19.48
N ASP A 185 28.81 30.87 -20.06
CA ASP A 185 29.73 29.77 -20.37
C ASP A 185 29.15 28.67 -21.29
N VAL A 186 28.13 29.01 -22.09
CA VAL A 186 27.51 28.10 -23.06
C VAL A 186 27.85 28.54 -24.49
N THR A 187 28.56 27.67 -25.20
CA THR A 187 28.84 27.80 -26.65
C THR A 187 28.23 26.62 -27.41
N PRO A 188 27.53 26.85 -28.55
CA PRO A 188 27.16 28.16 -29.13
C PRO A 188 26.23 28.95 -28.21
N SER A 189 26.14 30.27 -28.42
CA SER A 189 25.22 31.15 -27.69
C SER A 189 23.82 30.54 -27.69
N THR A 190 23.29 30.33 -26.49
CA THR A 190 22.02 29.64 -26.25
C THR A 190 21.17 30.52 -25.37
N VAL A 191 19.92 30.75 -25.78
CA VAL A 191 18.95 31.58 -25.06
C VAL A 191 17.72 30.76 -24.67
N LEU A 192 17.13 31.10 -23.51
CA LEU A 192 15.85 30.54 -23.10
C LEU A 192 14.76 31.05 -24.06
N ASP A 193 13.96 30.17 -24.66
CA ASP A 193 12.84 30.55 -25.53
C ASP A 193 11.50 30.50 -24.78
N ARG A 194 11.17 29.37 -24.16
CA ARG A 194 9.97 29.24 -23.33
C ARG A 194 10.04 28.06 -22.37
N VAL A 195 9.17 28.10 -21.38
CA VAL A 195 8.96 26.98 -20.45
C VAL A 195 7.79 26.15 -20.93
N LEU A 196 8.02 24.85 -21.02
CA LEU A 196 7.07 23.91 -21.60
C LEU A 196 6.29 23.13 -20.56
N ALA A 197 6.95 22.76 -19.46
CA ALA A 197 6.36 22.02 -18.36
C ALA A 197 7.06 22.39 -17.04
N VAL A 198 6.33 22.19 -15.93
CA VAL A 198 6.80 22.33 -14.55
C VAL A 198 6.40 21.07 -13.78
N GLU A 199 7.26 20.61 -12.88
CA GLU A 199 7.11 19.34 -12.14
C GLU A 199 6.79 18.14 -13.05
N GLU A 200 7.59 17.97 -14.11
CA GLU A 200 7.40 16.89 -15.07
C GLU A 200 7.95 15.56 -14.51
N GLU A 201 7.05 14.64 -14.20
CA GLU A 201 7.42 13.27 -13.80
C GLU A 201 7.80 12.44 -15.03
N MET A 202 8.99 11.83 -14.98
CA MET A 202 9.51 10.96 -16.02
C MET A 202 10.00 9.64 -15.43
N ILE A 203 9.73 8.56 -16.17
CA ILE A 203 10.16 7.21 -15.81
C ILE A 203 10.86 6.60 -17.02
N SER A 204 12.03 6.00 -16.79
CA SER A 204 12.71 5.17 -17.78
C SER A 204 12.86 3.75 -17.27
N GLU A 205 12.07 2.84 -17.83
CA GLU A 205 12.26 1.40 -17.69
C GLU A 205 13.59 0.94 -18.32
N LYS A 206 14.14 1.70 -19.27
CA LYS A 206 15.44 1.38 -19.90
C LYS A 206 16.58 1.51 -18.92
N PHE A 207 16.59 2.60 -18.15
CA PHE A 207 17.65 2.85 -17.18
C PHE A 207 17.27 2.41 -15.76
N GLY A 208 16.01 2.08 -15.51
CA GLY A 208 15.50 1.77 -14.17
C GLY A 208 15.56 3.00 -13.26
N ILE A 209 15.18 4.16 -13.78
CA ILE A 209 15.28 5.46 -13.10
C ILE A 209 13.93 6.20 -13.21
N ARG A 210 13.53 6.90 -12.15
CA ARG A 210 12.43 7.88 -12.17
C ARG A 210 12.90 9.22 -11.62
N GLY A 211 12.33 10.30 -12.13
CA GLY A 211 12.67 11.65 -11.72
C GLY A 211 11.50 12.61 -11.87
N SER A 212 11.46 13.61 -10.99
CA SER A 212 10.54 14.74 -11.08
C SER A 212 11.40 15.94 -11.45
N ILE A 213 11.29 16.39 -12.71
CA ILE A 213 12.09 17.52 -13.22
C ILE A 213 11.36 18.80 -12.83
N ASP A 214 12.06 19.71 -12.13
CA ASP A 214 11.46 20.97 -11.68
C ASP A 214 10.84 21.74 -12.85
N MET A 215 11.57 21.86 -13.97
CA MET A 215 11.09 22.53 -15.18
C MET A 215 11.70 21.94 -16.46
N THR A 216 10.89 21.88 -17.51
CA THR A 216 11.32 21.53 -18.88
C THR A 216 11.29 22.78 -19.72
N VAL A 217 12.45 23.15 -20.30
CA VAL A 217 12.61 24.40 -21.05
C VAL A 217 12.99 24.15 -22.50
N GLU A 218 12.46 24.98 -23.39
CA GLU A 218 12.90 25.06 -24.78
C GLU A 218 13.91 26.20 -24.92
N VAL A 219 15.04 25.91 -25.56
CA VAL A 219 16.14 26.84 -25.77
C VAL A 219 16.44 26.96 -27.26
N LYS A 220 16.86 28.15 -27.69
CA LYS A 220 17.30 28.43 -29.06
C LYS A 220 18.81 28.57 -29.10
N VAL A 221 19.45 27.87 -30.03
CA VAL A 221 20.89 27.92 -30.26
C VAL A 221 21.17 28.77 -31.50
N ASP A 222 21.95 29.85 -31.34
CA ASP A 222 22.14 30.89 -32.37
C ASP A 222 22.77 30.37 -33.68
N SER A 223 23.48 29.23 -33.65
CA SER A 223 24.18 28.72 -34.83
C SER A 223 23.29 27.98 -35.83
N GLU A 224 22.07 27.55 -35.48
CA GLU A 224 21.26 26.65 -36.33
C GLU A 224 19.75 27.01 -36.41
N GLN A 225 19.26 28.02 -35.68
CA GLN A 225 17.82 28.24 -35.43
C GLN A 225 17.05 26.99 -34.94
N LYS A 226 17.79 25.99 -34.47
CA LYS A 226 17.23 24.75 -33.95
C LYS A 226 16.86 24.95 -32.50
N SER A 227 15.60 24.68 -32.16
CA SER A 227 15.18 24.63 -30.75
C SER A 227 15.53 23.27 -30.16
N THR A 228 15.95 23.25 -28.90
CA THR A 228 16.29 22.02 -28.18
C THR A 228 15.67 22.07 -26.78
N LEU A 229 15.31 20.90 -26.25
CA LEU A 229 14.76 20.76 -24.92
C LEU A 229 15.88 20.51 -23.90
N MET A 230 15.79 21.16 -22.74
CA MET A 230 16.71 20.95 -21.63
C MET A 230 15.94 20.77 -20.30
N PRO A 231 16.38 19.84 -19.43
CA PRO A 231 15.92 19.80 -18.05
C PRO A 231 16.52 20.97 -17.28
N PHE A 232 15.73 21.52 -16.37
CA PHE A 232 16.12 22.64 -15.53
C PHE A 232 15.83 22.29 -14.06
N GLU A 233 16.86 22.33 -13.23
CA GLU A 233 16.82 22.00 -11.80
C GLU A 233 17.05 23.24 -10.94
N LEU A 234 16.28 23.36 -9.86
CA LEU A 234 16.33 24.45 -8.90
C LEU A 234 16.99 24.02 -7.58
N LYS A 235 17.80 24.89 -6.97
CA LYS A 235 18.42 24.66 -5.65
C LYS A 235 18.42 25.89 -4.77
N THR A 236 17.84 25.77 -3.57
CA THR A 236 17.86 26.81 -2.52
C THR A 236 19.10 26.81 -1.63
N GLY A 237 19.89 25.72 -1.65
CA GLY A 237 21.06 25.52 -0.77
C GLY A 237 22.38 26.14 -1.28
N LYS A 238 23.46 25.95 -0.50
CA LYS A 238 24.82 26.36 -0.86
C LYS A 238 25.40 25.49 -1.99
N GLN A 239 26.31 26.07 -2.77
CA GLN A 239 27.09 25.39 -3.82
C GLN A 239 28.04 24.28 -3.30
N SER A 240 28.16 24.08 -1.98
CA SER A 240 29.00 23.01 -1.41
C SER A 240 28.59 21.58 -1.83
N PHE A 241 27.41 21.41 -2.41
CA PHE A 241 26.87 20.12 -2.92
C PHE A 241 26.80 20.06 -4.45
N LEU A 242 27.62 20.85 -5.15
CA LEU A 242 27.67 20.91 -6.62
C LEU A 242 27.71 19.53 -7.29
N GLY A 243 28.47 18.57 -6.74
CA GLY A 243 28.56 17.22 -7.30
C GLY A 243 27.22 16.45 -7.31
N ASP A 244 26.47 16.49 -6.21
CA ASP A 244 25.16 15.83 -6.10
C ASP A 244 24.12 16.49 -7.01
N HIS A 245 24.12 17.81 -7.05
CA HIS A 245 23.15 18.56 -7.86
C HIS A 245 23.44 18.41 -9.35
N ALA A 246 24.71 18.44 -9.76
CA ALA A 246 25.10 18.14 -11.14
C ALA A 246 24.71 16.71 -11.53
N ALA A 247 24.95 15.73 -10.65
CA ALA A 247 24.54 14.35 -10.87
C ALA A 247 23.03 14.20 -11.12
N GLN A 248 22.19 14.96 -10.41
CA GLN A 248 20.74 14.96 -10.63
C GLN A 248 20.39 15.46 -12.04
N VAL A 249 20.95 16.61 -12.45
CA VAL A 249 20.73 17.19 -13.77
C VAL A 249 21.16 16.24 -14.89
N MET A 250 22.31 15.59 -14.73
CA MET A 250 22.80 14.60 -15.70
C MET A 250 21.87 13.39 -15.82
N LEU A 251 21.31 12.91 -14.71
CA LEU A 251 20.32 11.82 -14.73
C LEU A 251 19.00 12.26 -15.37
N TYR A 252 18.59 13.52 -15.22
CA TYR A 252 17.46 14.08 -15.97
C TYR A 252 17.76 14.15 -17.48
N CYS A 253 18.95 14.57 -17.88
CA CYS A 253 19.38 14.51 -19.29
C CYS A 253 19.28 13.07 -19.86
N LEU A 254 19.64 12.06 -19.06
CA LEU A 254 19.48 10.66 -19.42
C LEU A 254 18.01 10.25 -19.57
N LEU A 255 17.12 10.73 -18.69
CA LEU A 255 15.67 10.50 -18.78
C LEU A 255 15.07 11.16 -20.04
N PHE A 256 15.50 12.37 -20.41
CA PHE A 256 15.10 13.02 -21.66
C PHE A 256 15.53 12.22 -22.90
N SER A 257 16.77 11.71 -22.87
CA SER A 257 17.33 10.91 -23.96
C SER A 257 16.63 9.56 -24.16
N ASN A 258 15.80 9.12 -23.21
CA ASN A 258 14.97 7.93 -23.36
C ASN A 258 13.81 8.12 -24.34
N ASN A 259 13.31 9.36 -24.43
CA ASN A 259 11.99 9.70 -24.96
C ASN A 259 12.04 10.51 -26.27
N ASN A 260 13.14 11.23 -26.52
CA ASN A 260 13.35 12.00 -27.74
C ASN A 260 14.31 11.28 -28.70
N GLN A 261 14.13 11.47 -30.02
CA GLN A 261 15.08 10.97 -31.03
C GLN A 261 16.47 11.62 -30.91
N GLU A 262 16.57 12.78 -30.24
CA GLU A 262 17.84 13.46 -29.96
C GLU A 262 18.25 13.32 -28.49
N SER A 263 19.47 12.85 -28.27
CA SER A 263 20.09 12.78 -26.93
C SER A 263 20.21 14.18 -26.32
N CYS A 264 19.62 14.39 -25.15
CA CYS A 264 19.78 15.61 -24.37
C CYS A 264 21.16 15.59 -23.70
N LYS A 265 22.09 16.41 -24.20
CA LYS A 265 23.49 16.42 -23.72
C LYS A 265 23.76 17.41 -22.60
N ARG A 266 22.83 18.34 -22.35
CA ARG A 266 23.04 19.47 -21.43
C ARG A 266 21.75 19.78 -20.69
N GLY A 267 21.88 20.08 -19.42
CA GLY A 267 20.81 20.58 -18.57
C GLY A 267 21.22 21.87 -17.87
N LEU A 268 20.27 22.47 -17.17
CA LEU A 268 20.45 23.75 -16.48
C LEU A 268 20.28 23.55 -14.97
N LEU A 269 21.15 24.18 -14.19
CA LEU A 269 21.12 24.17 -12.73
C LEU A 269 21.12 25.61 -12.22
N TYR A 270 20.12 25.97 -11.44
CA TYR A 270 19.97 27.31 -10.92
C TYR A 270 20.01 27.35 -9.39
N TYR A 271 20.90 28.20 -8.85
CA TYR A 271 21.05 28.41 -7.42
C TYR A 271 20.45 29.75 -6.99
N PHE A 272 19.42 29.71 -6.14
CA PHE A 272 18.83 30.92 -5.59
C PHE A 272 19.83 31.73 -4.74
N GLY A 273 20.71 31.05 -3.99
CA GLY A 273 21.64 31.69 -3.05
C GLY A 273 22.65 32.66 -3.69
N GLY A 274 22.98 32.47 -4.97
CA GLY A 274 23.86 33.37 -5.75
C GLY A 274 23.17 34.03 -6.95
N GLY A 275 21.96 33.58 -7.31
CA GLY A 275 21.30 33.97 -8.56
C GLY A 275 22.09 33.51 -9.79
N GLU A 276 22.82 32.41 -9.68
CA GLU A 276 23.72 31.88 -10.70
C GLU A 276 23.06 30.72 -11.44
N LEU A 277 23.11 30.79 -12.77
CA LEU A 277 22.70 29.73 -13.69
C LEU A 277 23.95 29.03 -14.20
N GLN A 278 24.00 27.72 -14.08
CA GLN A 278 25.09 26.89 -14.58
C GLN A 278 24.56 25.88 -15.60
N ALA A 279 25.27 25.73 -16.70
CA ALA A 279 25.03 24.64 -17.63
C ALA A 279 25.78 23.39 -17.16
N VAL A 280 25.08 22.26 -17.10
CA VAL A 280 25.65 20.97 -16.72
C VAL A 280 25.65 20.07 -17.93
N ASP A 281 26.85 19.76 -18.43
CA ASP A 281 27.05 18.82 -19.52
C ASP A 281 26.98 17.38 -19.01
N ALA A 282 26.11 16.57 -19.62
CA ALA A 282 25.97 15.16 -19.34
C ALA A 282 27.11 14.36 -19.99
N LYS A 283 28.30 14.47 -19.40
CA LYS A 283 29.50 13.76 -19.87
C LYS A 283 29.32 12.26 -19.68
N MET A 284 29.66 11.50 -20.72
CA MET A 284 29.47 10.05 -20.76
C MET A 284 30.17 9.32 -19.60
N ASN A 285 31.41 9.69 -19.26
CA ASN A 285 32.16 9.05 -18.15
C ASN A 285 31.47 9.23 -16.79
N GLU A 286 30.93 10.42 -16.53
CA GLU A 286 30.23 10.72 -15.29
C GLU A 286 28.86 10.03 -15.26
N LEU A 287 28.12 10.02 -16.38
CA LEU A 287 26.88 9.25 -16.54
C LEU A 287 27.10 7.76 -16.28
N HIS A 288 28.18 7.19 -16.79
CA HIS A 288 28.53 5.81 -16.51
C HIS A 288 28.81 5.57 -15.02
N GLY A 289 29.49 6.51 -14.34
CA GLY A 289 29.67 6.46 -12.89
C GLY A 289 28.33 6.47 -12.13
N LEU A 290 27.37 7.29 -12.55
CA LEU A 290 26.04 7.34 -11.96
C LEU A 290 25.22 6.07 -12.23
N LEU A 291 25.31 5.51 -13.44
CA LEU A 291 24.70 4.22 -13.77
C LEU A 291 25.30 3.07 -12.96
N ARG A 292 26.61 3.11 -12.71
CA ARG A 292 27.27 2.16 -11.81
C ARG A 292 26.76 2.29 -10.37
N LEU A 293 26.66 3.51 -9.83
CA LEU A 293 26.07 3.73 -8.50
C LEU A 293 24.62 3.23 -8.43
N ARG A 294 23.84 3.47 -9.48
CA ARG A 294 22.48 2.94 -9.62
C ARG A 294 22.46 1.41 -9.59
N ASN A 295 23.38 0.75 -10.29
CA ASN A 295 23.53 -0.70 -10.28
C ASN A 295 23.95 -1.21 -8.89
N GLU A 296 24.87 -0.54 -8.19
CA GLU A 296 25.27 -0.93 -6.84
C GLU A 296 24.11 -0.84 -5.84
N ILE A 297 23.35 0.26 -5.83
CA ILE A 297 22.16 0.38 -4.95
C ILE A 297 21.17 -0.75 -5.28
N THR A 298 20.92 -0.98 -6.56
CA THR A 298 20.00 -2.02 -7.01
C THR A 298 20.48 -3.41 -6.63
N PHE A 299 21.79 -3.66 -6.67
CA PHE A 299 22.40 -4.89 -6.22
C PHE A 299 22.06 -5.16 -4.75
N TYR A 300 22.30 -4.23 -3.82
CA TYR A 300 21.96 -4.45 -2.41
C TYR A 300 20.45 -4.61 -2.17
N LEU A 301 19.61 -3.83 -2.85
CA LEU A 301 18.15 -3.95 -2.75
C LEU A 301 17.64 -5.30 -3.29
N TYR A 302 18.22 -5.78 -4.38
CA TYR A 302 17.85 -7.07 -4.94
C TYR A 302 18.27 -8.20 -4.01
N ARG A 303 19.51 -8.15 -3.51
CA ARG A 303 20.11 -9.19 -2.67
C ARG A 303 19.62 -9.18 -1.22
N PHE A 304 18.84 -8.18 -0.80
CA PHE A 304 18.15 -8.23 0.48
C PHE A 304 17.29 -9.50 0.66
N PHE A 305 16.79 -10.07 -0.42
CA PHE A 305 15.94 -11.26 -0.40
C PHE A 305 16.70 -12.56 -0.71
N ASP A 306 17.99 -12.47 -1.01
CA ASP A 306 18.85 -13.65 -1.16
C ASP A 306 19.04 -14.33 0.19
N ASP A 307 19.20 -15.65 0.18
CA ASP A 307 19.46 -16.49 1.35
C ASP A 307 18.63 -16.08 2.58
N PRO A 308 17.29 -15.99 2.44
CA PRO A 308 16.42 -15.33 3.42
C PRO A 308 16.36 -16.07 4.77
N ASP A 309 16.94 -17.26 4.84
CA ASP A 309 17.12 -18.02 6.05
C ASP A 309 18.16 -17.44 7.01
N THR A 310 19.12 -16.69 6.47
CA THR A 310 20.10 -15.97 7.27
C THR A 310 19.52 -14.63 7.74
N CYS A 311 20.04 -14.11 8.85
CA CYS A 311 19.74 -12.74 9.27
C CYS A 311 20.71 -11.72 8.67
N ASP A 312 21.80 -12.21 8.09
CA ASP A 312 22.80 -11.40 7.43
C ASP A 312 22.26 -11.07 6.05
N PHE A 313 22.15 -9.78 5.76
CA PHE A 313 21.89 -9.30 4.43
C PHE A 313 22.93 -8.28 4.07
N LEU A 314 23.25 -8.27 2.78
CA LEU A 314 24.31 -7.44 2.28
C LEU A 314 23.86 -5.99 2.25
N LEU A 315 24.69 -5.11 2.81
CA LEU A 315 24.52 -3.67 2.75
C LEU A 315 25.87 -3.03 2.39
N PRO A 316 25.87 -1.82 1.81
CA PRO A 316 27.10 -1.07 1.68
C PRO A 316 27.73 -0.80 3.05
N ASP A 317 29.06 -0.76 3.09
CA ASP A 317 29.78 -0.41 4.30
C ASP A 317 29.43 1.01 4.77
N PRO A 318 29.43 1.24 6.09
CA PRO A 318 29.28 2.58 6.63
C PRO A 318 30.48 3.47 6.24
N LEU A 319 30.32 4.79 6.35
CA LEU A 319 31.40 5.73 6.06
C LEU A 319 32.57 5.54 7.02
N SER A 320 33.80 5.68 6.54
CA SER A 320 34.97 5.65 7.43
C SER A 320 34.94 6.77 8.47
N ASN A 321 34.45 7.96 8.10
CA ASN A 321 34.33 9.11 9.00
C ASN A 321 33.00 9.14 9.76
N VAL A 322 33.03 8.67 11.01
CA VAL A 322 31.88 8.58 11.92
C VAL A 322 31.23 9.94 12.23
N LYS A 323 31.98 11.06 12.17
CA LYS A 323 31.42 12.39 12.47
C LYS A 323 30.27 12.76 11.52
N ASN A 324 30.38 12.35 10.25
CA ASN A 324 29.35 12.59 9.24
C ASN A 324 28.09 11.74 9.48
N CYS A 325 28.18 10.67 10.27
CA CYS A 325 27.08 9.74 10.51
C CYS A 325 26.18 10.17 11.69
N ARG A 326 26.68 10.98 12.63
CA ARG A 326 25.92 11.41 13.82
C ARG A 326 24.65 12.19 13.51
N GLN A 327 24.64 12.92 12.39
CA GLN A 327 23.49 13.68 11.92
C GLN A 327 22.69 12.91 10.84
N CYS A 328 23.05 11.65 10.56
CA CYS A 328 22.35 10.85 9.59
C CYS A 328 20.96 10.48 10.14
N PRO A 329 19.88 10.75 9.40
CA PRO A 329 18.53 10.39 9.86
C PRO A 329 18.29 8.87 9.92
N GLN A 330 19.17 8.08 9.30
CA GLN A 330 19.14 6.62 9.29
C GLN A 330 20.10 6.02 10.33
N LEU A 331 20.59 6.79 11.31
CA LEU A 331 21.58 6.35 12.29
C LEU A 331 21.12 5.10 13.07
N LEU A 332 19.96 5.16 13.72
CA LEU A 332 19.38 4.03 14.46
C LEU A 332 19.29 2.77 13.59
N ASN A 333 18.74 2.90 12.39
CA ASN A 333 18.60 1.79 11.43
C ASN A 333 19.96 1.24 10.99
N CYS A 334 20.94 2.12 10.77
CA CYS A 334 22.31 1.76 10.42
C CYS A 334 22.99 0.97 11.56
N CYS A 335 22.85 1.43 12.81
CA CYS A 335 23.40 0.76 13.99
C CYS A 335 22.74 -0.61 14.23
N LEU A 336 21.41 -0.68 14.18
CA LEU A 336 20.66 -1.94 14.34
C LEU A 336 21.05 -2.98 13.30
N THR A 337 21.11 -2.57 12.03
CA THR A 337 21.49 -3.49 10.93
C THR A 337 22.94 -3.94 11.04
N ARG A 338 23.85 -3.09 11.53
CA ARG A 338 25.26 -3.47 11.80
C ARG A 338 25.36 -4.46 12.96
N LYS A 339 24.67 -4.19 14.09
CA LYS A 339 24.70 -5.06 15.28
C LYS A 339 24.12 -6.45 14.99
N ASN A 340 23.07 -6.51 14.19
CA ASN A 340 22.39 -7.76 13.84
C ASN A 340 23.10 -8.60 12.77
N ASN A 341 24.05 -8.02 12.01
CA ASN A 341 24.76 -8.70 10.94
C ASN A 341 26.05 -9.35 11.47
N CYS A 342 26.11 -10.68 11.46
CA CYS A 342 27.22 -11.47 11.98
C CYS A 342 28.51 -11.31 11.15
N GLN A 343 28.42 -11.01 9.85
CA GLN A 343 29.60 -10.80 9.00
C GLN A 343 30.34 -9.50 9.33
N MET A 344 29.68 -8.53 9.96
CA MET A 344 30.29 -7.26 10.40
C MET A 344 30.81 -7.32 11.85
N LYS A 345 30.73 -8.47 12.53
CA LYS A 345 31.18 -8.65 13.93
C LYS A 345 32.69 -8.90 14.08
N GLN A 346 33.41 -9.14 12.99
CA GLN A 346 34.87 -9.22 13.02
C GLN A 346 35.45 -7.88 12.63
N LEU A 347 35.92 -7.11 13.61
CA LEU A 347 37.04 -6.15 13.57
C LEU A 347 37.23 -5.61 14.99
N ASP A 348 38.48 -5.36 15.36
CA ASP A 348 38.98 -5.20 16.73
C ASP A 348 38.24 -4.15 17.58
N GLY A 349 38.10 -4.44 18.88
CA GLY A 349 37.24 -3.75 19.87
C GLY A 349 37.63 -2.32 20.26
N ASP A 350 38.16 -1.51 19.34
CA ASP A 350 38.52 -0.10 19.55
C ASP A 350 38.09 0.82 18.37
N SER A 351 37.18 0.38 17.49
CA SER A 351 36.72 1.20 16.37
C SER A 351 35.76 2.31 16.83
N PRO A 352 35.91 3.57 16.33
CA PRO A 352 34.95 4.65 16.57
C PRO A 352 33.51 4.33 16.17
N TRP A 353 33.31 3.33 15.30
CA TRP A 353 32.00 2.81 14.94
C TRP A 353 31.34 1.99 16.05
N ASP A 354 32.10 1.19 16.79
CA ASP A 354 31.55 0.30 17.80
C ASP A 354 31.09 1.11 19.01
N ALA A 355 31.88 2.11 19.41
CA ALA A 355 31.46 3.10 20.40
C ALA A 355 30.17 3.84 20.00
N MET A 356 29.98 4.15 18.71
CA MET A 356 28.75 4.78 18.24
C MET A 356 27.55 3.82 18.24
N VAL A 357 27.76 2.55 17.86
CA VAL A 357 26.73 1.52 17.91
C VAL A 357 26.30 1.24 19.35
N GLU A 358 27.26 1.15 20.27
CA GLU A 358 26.98 0.98 21.70
C GLU A 358 26.24 2.18 22.27
N ALA A 359 26.69 3.40 21.98
CA ALA A 359 26.02 4.61 22.46
C ALA A 359 24.57 4.74 21.93
N GLU A 360 24.31 4.35 20.68
CA GLU A 360 22.98 4.43 20.07
C GLU A 360 22.04 3.31 20.53
N LEU A 361 22.56 2.14 20.92
CA LEU A 361 21.76 0.95 21.23
C LEU A 361 21.84 0.51 22.70
N CYS A 362 22.53 1.23 23.58
CA CYS A 362 22.75 0.83 24.97
C CYS A 362 21.45 0.68 25.80
N HIS A 363 20.35 1.30 25.35
CA HIS A 363 19.04 1.19 25.99
C HIS A 363 18.26 -0.07 25.60
N LEU A 364 18.78 -0.89 24.68
CA LEU A 364 18.11 -2.08 24.18
C LEU A 364 18.61 -3.37 24.83
N SER A 365 17.70 -4.29 25.12
CA SER A 365 18.02 -5.63 25.61
C SER A 365 18.34 -6.60 24.45
N GLU A 366 18.96 -7.74 24.76
CA GLU A 366 19.24 -8.78 23.77
C GLU A 366 17.95 -9.36 23.17
N GLU A 367 16.87 -9.50 23.95
CA GLU A 367 15.56 -9.95 23.46
C GLU A 367 14.95 -8.97 22.44
N GLU A 368 15.13 -7.67 22.67
CA GLU A 368 14.68 -6.62 21.75
C GLU A 368 15.47 -6.63 20.44
N LEU A 369 16.79 -6.87 20.49
CA LEU A 369 17.63 -7.05 19.30
C LEU A 369 17.22 -8.31 18.51
N GLN A 370 16.97 -9.43 19.20
CA GLN A 370 16.47 -10.66 18.59
C GLN A 370 15.09 -10.48 17.95
N TYR A 371 14.24 -9.67 18.54
CA TYR A 371 12.93 -9.33 17.97
C TYR A 371 13.06 -8.67 16.59
N VAL A 372 13.92 -7.64 16.47
CA VAL A 372 14.20 -6.98 15.18
C VAL A 372 14.79 -7.94 14.18
N LYS A 373 15.73 -8.78 14.62
CA LYS A 373 16.38 -9.81 13.80
C LYS A 373 15.37 -10.79 13.21
N ARG A 374 14.45 -11.31 14.04
CA ARG A 374 13.38 -12.23 13.63
C ARG A 374 12.44 -11.59 12.61
N TRP A 375 11.92 -10.41 12.90
CA TRP A 375 11.00 -9.72 11.98
C TRP A 375 11.67 -9.35 10.65
N THR A 376 12.94 -8.93 10.68
CA THR A 376 13.70 -8.68 9.46
C THR A 376 13.82 -9.94 8.61
N ARG A 377 14.13 -11.09 9.22
CA ARG A 377 14.18 -12.40 8.54
C ARG A 377 12.81 -12.80 7.95
N TRP A 378 11.73 -12.63 8.72
CA TRP A 378 10.37 -12.89 8.25
C TRP A 378 9.98 -12.06 7.03
N TYR A 379 10.27 -10.75 7.03
CA TYR A 379 10.00 -9.89 5.87
C TYR A 379 10.85 -10.27 4.66
N ARG A 380 12.10 -10.66 4.85
CA ARG A 380 12.96 -11.16 3.77
C ARG A 380 12.39 -12.44 3.15
N MET A 381 12.01 -13.43 3.95
CA MET A 381 11.43 -14.68 3.45
C MET A 381 10.09 -14.46 2.74
N GLU A 382 9.18 -13.68 3.34
CA GLU A 382 7.87 -13.40 2.75
C GLU A 382 8.04 -12.65 1.43
N GLY A 383 8.94 -11.66 1.38
CA GLY A 383 9.28 -10.95 0.16
C GLY A 383 9.94 -11.83 -0.90
N ALA A 384 10.83 -12.75 -0.50
CA ALA A 384 11.45 -13.72 -1.41
C ALA A 384 10.40 -14.66 -2.02
N GLU A 385 9.44 -15.12 -1.22
CA GLU A 385 8.34 -15.95 -1.71
C GLU A 385 7.39 -15.20 -2.64
N GLN A 386 7.11 -13.92 -2.34
CA GLN A 386 6.36 -13.04 -3.24
C GLN A 386 7.09 -12.82 -4.56
N ARG A 387 8.43 -12.76 -4.56
CA ARG A 387 9.25 -12.69 -5.78
C ARG A 387 9.25 -13.99 -6.57
N LEU A 388 9.25 -15.14 -5.90
CA LEU A 388 9.15 -16.44 -6.59
C LEU A 388 7.78 -16.65 -7.23
N ARG A 389 6.71 -16.16 -6.60
CA ARG A 389 5.33 -16.30 -7.08
C ARG A 389 4.93 -15.21 -8.09
N GLY A 390 5.52 -14.02 -8.01
CA GLY A 390 5.35 -12.94 -8.98
C GLY A 390 6.31 -13.12 -10.14
N LYS A 391 5.78 -13.34 -11.35
CA LYS A 391 6.60 -13.34 -12.55
C LYS A 391 7.16 -11.92 -12.74
N ARG A 392 8.50 -11.83 -12.66
CA ARG A 392 9.38 -10.67 -12.78
C ARG A 392 9.40 -9.72 -11.56
N ASN A 393 10.51 -8.98 -11.48
CA ASN A 393 10.93 -8.09 -10.39
C ASN A 393 10.88 -6.63 -10.87
N SER A 394 9.82 -6.25 -11.59
CA SER A 394 9.69 -4.89 -12.07
C SER A 394 8.64 -4.12 -11.28
N TYR A 395 8.89 -2.83 -11.07
CA TYR A 395 7.89 -1.90 -10.54
C TYR A 395 6.60 -1.84 -11.40
N ILE A 396 6.62 -2.46 -12.59
CA ILE A 396 5.63 -2.42 -13.67
C ILE A 396 5.52 -3.84 -14.27
N ASP A 397 5.17 -4.85 -13.46
CA ASP A 397 4.93 -6.19 -13.99
C ASP A 397 3.53 -6.28 -14.63
N CYS A 398 3.50 -6.84 -15.84
CA CYS A 398 2.34 -7.54 -16.39
C CYS A 398 2.49 -9.02 -16.06
N ASP A 399 1.42 -9.68 -15.64
CA ASP A 399 1.44 -11.13 -15.41
C ASP A 399 1.75 -11.85 -16.74
N GLU A 400 2.77 -12.74 -16.80
CA GLU A 400 3.14 -13.39 -18.08
C GLU A 400 2.07 -14.36 -18.61
N GLU A 401 1.06 -14.77 -17.80
CA GLU A 401 -0.11 -15.49 -18.33
C GLU A 401 -1.01 -14.57 -19.18
N GLU A 402 -0.96 -13.25 -18.96
CA GLU A 402 -1.71 -12.25 -19.71
C GLU A 402 -0.88 -11.58 -20.82
N GLU A 403 0.46 -11.68 -20.82
CA GLU A 403 1.29 -11.26 -21.97
C GLU A 403 0.97 -12.06 -23.26
N CYS A 404 0.42 -13.28 -23.12
CA CYS A 404 -0.09 -14.06 -24.26
C CYS A 404 -1.37 -13.46 -24.88
N ASN A 405 -2.11 -12.61 -24.14
CA ASN A 405 -3.27 -11.85 -24.60
C ASN A 405 -2.99 -10.34 -24.46
N VAL A 406 -2.12 -9.81 -25.31
CA VAL A 406 -1.69 -8.39 -25.31
C VAL A 406 -2.86 -7.39 -25.29
N GLU A 407 -4.02 -7.78 -25.82
CA GLU A 407 -5.25 -6.97 -25.84
C GLU A 407 -5.91 -6.76 -24.47
N GLU A 408 -5.60 -7.55 -23.44
CA GLU A 408 -6.25 -7.46 -22.12
C GLU A 408 -5.44 -6.65 -21.08
N CYS A 409 -4.17 -6.31 -21.36
CA CYS A 409 -3.26 -5.66 -20.39
C CYS A 409 -2.98 -4.18 -20.62
N SER A 410 -3.13 -3.70 -21.85
CA SER A 410 -2.88 -2.30 -22.20
C SER A 410 -3.81 -1.82 -23.30
N VAL A 411 -4.24 -0.57 -23.22
CA VAL A 411 -5.13 0.04 -24.21
C VAL A 411 -4.72 1.49 -24.44
N ALA A 412 -4.72 1.88 -25.72
CA ALA A 412 -4.55 3.28 -26.08
C ALA A 412 -5.88 4.02 -25.82
N MET A 413 -5.83 5.09 -25.04
CA MET A 413 -7.01 5.83 -24.58
C MET A 413 -6.85 7.33 -24.81
N ARG A 414 -7.95 7.99 -25.12
CA ARG A 414 -8.04 9.44 -25.27
C ARG A 414 -8.57 10.08 -24.00
N VAL A 415 -8.01 11.23 -23.65
CA VAL A 415 -8.54 12.10 -22.60
C VAL A 415 -9.87 12.69 -23.02
N GLN A 416 -10.90 12.45 -22.21
CA GLN A 416 -12.24 13.03 -22.36
C GLN A 416 -12.41 14.27 -21.48
N GLN A 417 -12.03 14.15 -20.21
CA GLN A 417 -12.19 15.21 -19.23
C GLN A 417 -11.06 15.17 -18.21
N PHE A 418 -10.62 16.35 -17.76
CA PHE A 418 -9.68 16.48 -16.65
C PHE A 418 -10.22 17.47 -15.64
N SER A 419 -10.23 17.09 -14.37
CA SER A 419 -10.62 17.94 -13.24
C SER A 419 -9.41 18.10 -12.32
N GLN A 420 -8.86 19.32 -12.26
CA GLN A 420 -7.71 19.65 -11.42
C GLN A 420 -8.03 19.49 -9.93
N ASP A 421 -9.19 20.00 -9.49
CA ASP A 421 -9.58 20.00 -8.08
C ASP A 421 -9.77 18.58 -7.53
N SER A 422 -10.39 17.70 -8.32
CA SER A 422 -10.58 16.30 -7.92
C SER A 422 -9.39 15.41 -8.26
N ARG A 423 -8.35 15.93 -8.93
CA ARG A 423 -7.19 15.16 -9.45
C ARG A 423 -7.61 13.96 -10.32
N MET A 424 -8.74 14.09 -11.01
CA MET A 424 -9.31 12.99 -11.80
C MET A 424 -9.19 13.25 -13.29
N LEU A 425 -8.88 12.18 -14.02
CA LEU A 425 -8.81 12.14 -15.47
C LEU A 425 -9.71 11.04 -15.98
N THR A 426 -10.55 11.39 -16.94
CA THR A 426 -11.48 10.45 -17.56
C THR A 426 -10.99 10.10 -18.96
N LEU A 427 -10.89 8.80 -19.23
CA LEU A 427 -10.27 8.24 -20.42
C LEU A 427 -11.26 7.33 -21.14
N ALA A 428 -11.29 7.41 -22.47
CA ALA A 428 -12.06 6.50 -23.34
C ALA A 428 -11.11 5.77 -24.29
N PRO A 429 -11.37 4.49 -24.62
CA PRO A 429 -10.45 3.71 -25.45
C PRO A 429 -10.52 4.19 -26.91
N LEU A 430 -9.38 4.15 -27.61
CA LEU A 430 -9.29 4.46 -29.04
C LEU A 430 -9.78 3.27 -29.91
N SER A 431 -9.76 2.06 -29.35
CA SER A 431 -10.28 0.84 -29.95
C SER A 431 -11.56 0.39 -29.26
N ASN A 432 -12.40 -0.39 -29.95
CA ASN A 432 -13.62 -0.94 -29.37
C ASN A 432 -13.30 -2.13 -28.44
N VAL A 433 -12.95 -1.83 -27.19
CA VAL A 433 -12.62 -2.82 -26.16
C VAL A 433 -13.56 -2.73 -24.96
N ASN A 434 -13.82 -3.86 -24.31
CA ASN A 434 -14.62 -3.90 -23.09
C ASN A 434 -13.74 -3.66 -21.86
N LEU A 435 -13.73 -2.43 -21.36
CA LEU A 435 -12.85 -2.02 -20.26
C LEU A 435 -13.16 -2.74 -18.92
N ASN A 436 -14.38 -3.25 -18.72
CA ASN A 436 -14.71 -4.06 -17.54
C ASN A 436 -13.97 -5.39 -17.47
N ARG A 437 -13.42 -5.87 -18.58
CA ARG A 437 -12.54 -7.06 -18.59
C ARG A 437 -11.09 -6.70 -18.27
N MET A 438 -10.66 -5.50 -18.65
CA MET A 438 -9.26 -5.04 -18.53
C MET A 438 -8.94 -4.44 -17.16
N PHE A 439 -9.85 -3.62 -16.62
CA PHE A 439 -9.62 -2.87 -15.39
C PHE A 439 -10.69 -3.16 -14.33
N SER A 440 -10.28 -3.09 -13.08
CA SER A 440 -11.13 -3.14 -11.89
C SER A 440 -10.96 -1.88 -11.05
N HIS A 441 -11.97 -1.59 -10.23
CA HIS A 441 -11.92 -0.51 -9.26
C HIS A 441 -10.69 -0.67 -8.34
N PHE A 442 -9.93 0.40 -8.17
CA PHE A 442 -8.65 0.50 -7.43
C PHE A 442 -7.42 -0.15 -8.08
N ASP A 443 -7.52 -0.63 -9.32
CA ASP A 443 -6.33 -1.04 -10.06
C ASP A 443 -5.35 0.12 -10.17
N GLN A 444 -4.06 -0.16 -9.97
CA GLN A 444 -3.00 0.80 -10.29
C GLN A 444 -2.72 0.72 -11.78
N VAL A 445 -2.59 1.87 -12.42
CA VAL A 445 -2.30 1.98 -13.86
C VAL A 445 -1.13 2.93 -14.09
N LEU A 446 -0.34 2.61 -15.10
CA LEU A 446 0.68 3.48 -15.67
C LEU A 446 0.15 4.02 -16.99
N LEU A 447 0.07 5.34 -17.10
CA LEU A 447 -0.31 6.07 -18.30
C LEU A 447 0.96 6.54 -18.99
N ASN A 448 1.24 6.04 -20.18
CA ASN A 448 2.36 6.49 -21.01
C ASN A 448 1.82 7.34 -22.16
N GLY A 449 2.22 8.61 -22.25
CA GLY A 449 1.81 9.50 -23.34
C GLY A 449 2.20 8.94 -24.71
N ILE A 450 1.31 9.08 -25.69
CA ILE A 450 1.50 8.69 -27.09
C ILE A 450 1.81 9.96 -27.89
N GLY A 451 2.92 9.96 -28.65
CA GLY A 451 3.34 11.07 -29.51
C GLY A 451 4.73 11.61 -29.16
N GLU A 452 5.03 12.84 -29.60
CA GLU A 452 6.35 13.49 -29.41
C GLU A 452 6.70 13.78 -27.94
N ARG A 453 5.71 13.71 -27.03
CA ARG A 453 5.93 13.82 -25.57
C ARG A 453 5.37 12.61 -24.85
N THR A 454 6.26 11.80 -24.31
CA THR A 454 5.93 10.57 -23.59
C THR A 454 6.06 10.80 -22.08
N SER A 455 5.08 11.47 -21.48
CA SER A 455 4.99 11.56 -20.01
C SER A 455 4.47 10.24 -19.45
N SER A 456 5.08 9.74 -18.38
CA SER A 456 4.70 8.48 -17.73
C SER A 456 4.17 8.75 -16.33
N LEU A 457 2.89 8.45 -16.09
CA LEU A 457 2.18 8.83 -14.87
C LEU A 457 1.49 7.64 -14.22
N PHE A 458 1.63 7.50 -12.90
CA PHE A 458 0.88 6.52 -12.14
C PHE A 458 -0.47 7.09 -11.69
N ALA A 459 -1.54 6.31 -11.86
CA ALA A 459 -2.88 6.65 -11.40
C ALA A 459 -3.59 5.44 -10.80
N THR A 460 -4.65 5.69 -10.05
CA THR A 460 -5.54 4.65 -9.51
C THR A 460 -6.88 4.71 -10.22
N VAL A 461 -7.39 3.57 -10.69
CA VAL A 461 -8.72 3.47 -11.30
C VAL A 461 -9.80 3.68 -10.24
N ILE A 462 -10.68 4.64 -10.45
CA ILE A 462 -11.79 4.99 -9.55
C ILE A 462 -13.11 4.45 -10.09
N THR A 463 -13.39 4.64 -11.39
CA THR A 463 -14.59 4.08 -12.01
C THR A 463 -14.22 3.33 -13.27
N VAL A 464 -14.95 2.25 -13.53
CA VAL A 464 -14.84 1.46 -14.76
C VAL A 464 -16.24 1.32 -15.32
N GLU A 465 -16.42 1.80 -16.55
CA GLU A 465 -17.60 1.66 -17.36
C GLU A 465 -17.24 0.89 -18.64
N LEU A 466 -18.22 0.57 -19.50
CA LEU A 466 -17.96 -0.24 -20.70
C LEU A 466 -16.96 0.40 -21.67
N GLN A 467 -17.02 1.73 -21.82
CA GLN A 467 -16.24 2.51 -22.79
C GLN A 467 -15.54 3.72 -22.15
N GLN A 468 -15.43 3.73 -20.82
CA GLN A 468 -14.79 4.83 -20.10
C GLN A 468 -14.18 4.34 -18.78
N ILE A 469 -13.04 4.87 -18.40
CA ILE A 469 -12.52 4.76 -17.03
C ILE A 469 -12.25 6.16 -16.47
N SER A 470 -12.43 6.33 -15.16
CA SER A 470 -11.90 7.49 -14.44
C SER A 470 -10.73 7.04 -13.59
N VAL A 471 -9.60 7.74 -13.71
CA VAL A 471 -8.41 7.52 -12.89
C VAL A 471 -8.13 8.75 -12.03
N GLN A 472 -7.63 8.54 -10.82
CA GLN A 472 -7.21 9.61 -9.92
C GLN A 472 -5.72 9.56 -9.67
N PHE A 473 -5.11 10.73 -9.67
CA PHE A 473 -3.70 10.91 -9.43
C PHE A 473 -3.39 11.18 -7.96
N PRO A 474 -2.25 10.71 -7.44
CA PRO A 474 -1.84 11.00 -6.07
C PRO A 474 -1.54 12.49 -5.85
N ARG A 475 -1.11 13.20 -6.89
CA ARG A 475 -0.78 14.63 -6.89
C ARG A 475 -1.55 15.37 -7.99
N SER A 476 -1.65 16.68 -7.84
CA SER A 476 -2.24 17.53 -8.86
C SER A 476 -1.26 17.70 -10.02
N TYR A 477 -1.64 17.23 -11.20
CA TYR A 477 -0.88 17.43 -12.43
C TYR A 477 -1.54 18.52 -13.27
N ARG A 478 -0.74 19.38 -13.90
CA ARG A 478 -1.24 20.35 -14.90
C ARG A 478 -1.08 19.73 -16.29
N PHE A 479 -2.09 18.98 -16.75
CA PHE A 479 -2.08 18.35 -18.08
C PHE A 479 -2.25 19.37 -19.20
N MET A 480 -1.58 19.14 -20.33
CA MET A 480 -1.94 19.76 -21.60
C MET A 480 -3.04 18.92 -22.28
N HIS A 481 -4.10 19.57 -22.74
CA HIS A 481 -5.38 18.97 -23.17
C HIS A 481 -5.35 18.19 -24.50
N SER A 482 -4.26 17.50 -24.86
CA SER A 482 -4.12 16.93 -26.21
C SER A 482 -3.29 15.65 -26.33
N CYS A 483 -3.08 14.90 -25.24
CA CYS A 483 -2.30 13.66 -25.28
C CYS A 483 -3.20 12.43 -25.17
N ASP A 484 -3.06 11.51 -26.12
CA ASP A 484 -3.56 10.13 -25.98
C ASP A 484 -2.55 9.35 -25.10
N PHE A 485 -3.02 8.37 -24.32
CA PHE A 485 -2.21 7.58 -23.40
C PHE A 485 -2.30 6.10 -23.71
N LEU A 486 -1.18 5.40 -23.71
CA LEU A 486 -1.16 3.95 -23.53
C LEU A 486 -1.31 3.66 -22.03
N VAL A 487 -2.49 3.17 -21.65
CA VAL A 487 -2.82 2.83 -20.26
C VAL A 487 -2.50 1.36 -20.04
N LYS A 488 -1.62 1.09 -19.09
CA LYS A 488 -1.17 -0.26 -18.71
C LYS A 488 -1.56 -0.53 -17.27
N ARG A 489 -2.19 -1.66 -16.99
CA ARG A 489 -2.39 -2.12 -15.60
C ARG A 489 -1.04 -2.51 -15.00
N VAL A 490 -0.75 -2.05 -13.78
CA VAL A 490 0.50 -2.31 -13.09
C VAL A 490 0.25 -2.81 -11.68
N ASN A 491 1.04 -3.78 -11.23
CA ASN A 491 1.08 -4.17 -9.83
C ASN A 491 2.25 -3.47 -9.14
N THR A 492 2.00 -2.33 -8.49
CA THR A 492 3.03 -1.68 -7.65
C THR A 492 3.20 -2.49 -6.36
N LYS A 493 4.01 -3.55 -6.41
CA LYS A 493 4.37 -4.32 -5.20
C LYS A 493 5.46 -3.59 -4.45
N PHE A 494 5.13 -3.03 -3.29
CA PHE A 494 6.15 -2.55 -2.36
C PHE A 494 6.79 -3.77 -1.68
N TYR A 495 7.92 -4.24 -2.22
CA TYR A 495 8.69 -5.34 -1.61
C TYR A 495 9.18 -5.01 -0.18
N TYR A 496 9.28 -3.72 0.14
CA TYR A 496 9.64 -3.24 1.47
C TYR A 496 8.39 -2.80 2.22
N ASP A 497 7.96 -3.64 3.16
CA ASP A 497 6.76 -3.37 3.96
C ASP A 497 6.99 -2.19 4.92
N THR A 498 6.02 -1.27 4.93
CA THR A 498 5.97 -0.16 5.89
C THR A 498 5.97 -0.67 7.34
N ALA A 499 5.39 -1.83 7.60
CA ALA A 499 5.37 -2.45 8.91
C ALA A 499 6.79 -2.84 9.40
N MET A 500 7.74 -3.15 8.50
CA MET A 500 9.15 -3.31 8.88
C MET A 500 9.72 -2.01 9.46
N SER A 501 9.37 -0.86 8.89
CA SER A 501 9.81 0.43 9.44
C SER A 501 9.24 0.69 10.84
N SER A 502 8.06 0.16 11.16
CA SER A 502 7.47 0.26 12.51
C SER A 502 8.21 -0.58 13.55
N VAL A 503 8.71 -1.76 13.15
CA VAL A 503 9.58 -2.61 14.01
C VAL A 503 10.87 -1.86 14.38
N TYR A 504 11.50 -1.19 13.42
CA TYR A 504 12.71 -0.41 13.71
C TYR A 504 12.41 0.83 14.56
N LYS A 505 11.27 1.51 14.33
CA LYS A 505 10.83 2.64 15.17
C LYS A 505 10.54 2.22 16.62
N LEU A 506 10.07 1.00 16.86
CA LEU A 506 9.86 0.48 18.22
C LEU A 506 11.18 0.42 19.03
N MET A 507 12.34 0.42 18.37
CA MET A 507 13.65 0.42 19.02
C MET A 507 14.17 1.82 19.38
N ALA A 508 13.43 2.89 19.04
CA ALA A 508 13.84 4.24 19.40
C ALA A 508 13.95 4.41 20.92
N ASN A 509 14.87 5.28 21.34
CA ASN A 509 15.06 5.65 22.73
C ASN A 509 14.03 6.72 23.15
N ASP A 510 12.75 6.31 23.21
CA ASP A 510 11.67 7.13 23.73
C ASP A 510 10.81 6.36 24.73
N THR A 511 10.13 7.09 25.62
CA THR A 511 9.39 6.51 26.75
C THR A 511 8.22 5.63 26.31
N ILE A 512 7.55 5.98 25.21
CA ILE A 512 6.42 5.21 24.69
C ILE A 512 6.95 3.92 24.07
N ALA A 513 7.95 4.00 23.18
CA ALA A 513 8.60 2.85 22.58
C ALA A 513 9.13 1.89 23.66
N ASN A 514 9.80 2.39 24.69
CA ASN A 514 10.27 1.59 25.81
C ASN A 514 9.13 0.83 26.51
N ARG A 515 8.03 1.51 26.84
CA ARG A 515 6.86 0.84 27.45
C ARG A 515 6.22 -0.17 26.50
N LYS A 516 6.19 0.10 25.18
CA LYS A 516 5.68 -0.87 24.20
C LYS A 516 6.59 -2.10 24.07
N ARG A 517 7.91 -1.95 24.12
CA ARG A 517 8.84 -3.10 24.11
C ARG A 517 8.62 -4.00 25.32
N GLN A 518 8.49 -3.42 26.51
CA GLN A 518 8.12 -4.15 27.74
C GLN A 518 6.83 -4.96 27.57
N LEU A 519 5.76 -4.35 27.05
CA LEU A 519 4.45 -5.01 26.92
C LEU A 519 4.39 -6.04 25.77
N ILE A 520 5.11 -5.81 24.67
CA ILE A 520 4.94 -6.58 23.42
C ILE A 520 6.05 -7.62 23.23
N ILE A 521 7.28 -7.30 23.63
CA ILE A 521 8.46 -8.15 23.46
C ILE A 521 8.67 -8.96 24.74
N ASN A 522 8.88 -8.27 25.86
CA ASN A 522 9.13 -8.91 27.16
C ASN A 522 7.85 -9.50 27.78
N LEU A 523 6.70 -9.10 27.24
CA LEU A 523 5.37 -9.52 27.67
C LEU A 523 5.14 -9.23 29.16
N ASP A 524 5.46 -8.01 29.61
CA ASP A 524 5.12 -7.55 30.96
C ASP A 524 3.60 -7.54 31.20
N GLU A 525 3.17 -7.81 32.43
CA GLU A 525 1.75 -7.84 32.78
C GLU A 525 1.10 -6.45 32.62
N PRO A 526 -0.06 -6.35 31.94
CA PRO A 526 -0.78 -5.09 31.80
C PRO A 526 -1.39 -4.64 33.13
N ARG A 527 -1.26 -3.35 33.43
CA ARG A 527 -1.80 -2.75 34.66
C ARG A 527 -3.24 -2.28 34.49
N PHE A 528 -4.01 -2.47 35.55
CA PHE A 528 -5.39 -2.00 35.68
C PHE A 528 -5.57 -1.29 37.02
N ARG A 529 -6.30 -0.17 36.99
CA ARG A 529 -6.76 0.51 38.21
C ARG A 529 -7.76 -0.37 38.95
N THR A 530 -7.84 -0.22 40.27
CA THR A 530 -8.79 -0.96 41.10
C THR A 530 -10.19 -0.35 41.12
N LYS A 531 -10.30 0.98 40.96
CA LYS A 531 -11.58 1.71 40.95
C LYS A 531 -11.57 2.86 39.95
N LEU A 532 -12.74 3.15 39.39
CA LEU A 532 -13.00 4.36 38.60
C LEU A 532 -13.52 5.47 39.52
N SER A 533 -13.23 6.73 39.19
CA SER A 533 -13.79 7.86 39.93
C SER A 533 -15.30 7.98 39.71
N SER A 534 -16.01 8.51 40.70
CA SER A 534 -17.46 8.73 40.63
C SER A 534 -17.87 9.58 39.41
N THR A 535 -17.06 10.57 39.06
CA THR A 535 -17.27 11.44 37.89
C THR A 535 -17.23 10.66 36.58
N ILE A 536 -16.26 9.76 36.39
CA ILE A 536 -16.17 8.93 35.19
C ILE A 536 -17.40 8.02 35.10
N VAL A 537 -17.77 7.37 36.20
CA VAL A 537 -18.94 6.48 36.27
C VAL A 537 -20.23 7.23 35.92
N GLN A 538 -20.41 8.46 36.40
CA GLN A 538 -21.56 9.29 36.06
C GLN A 538 -21.61 9.61 34.55
N LYS A 539 -20.48 10.01 33.94
CA LYS A 539 -20.38 10.27 32.50
C LYS A 539 -20.62 9.03 31.63
N MET A 540 -20.33 7.83 32.14
CA MET A 540 -20.57 6.57 31.43
C MET A 540 -22.05 6.17 31.38
N LYS A 541 -22.84 6.48 32.41
CA LYS A 541 -24.23 5.98 32.56
C LYS A 541 -25.11 6.17 31.31
N PRO A 542 -25.14 7.33 30.63
CA PRO A 542 -25.99 7.53 29.46
C PRO A 542 -25.66 6.59 28.31
N PHE A 543 -24.37 6.41 28.01
CA PHE A 543 -23.86 5.60 26.90
C PHE A 543 -24.01 4.10 27.15
N CYS A 544 -23.99 3.69 28.42
CA CYS A 544 -24.15 2.29 28.80
C CYS A 544 -25.60 1.79 28.76
N LYS A 545 -26.62 2.65 28.62
CA LYS A 545 -28.04 2.23 28.73
C LYS A 545 -28.42 1.13 27.73
N LEU A 546 -27.99 1.28 26.48
CA LEU A 546 -28.33 0.38 25.36
C LEU A 546 -27.38 -0.84 25.26
N LEU A 547 -26.36 -0.91 26.11
CA LEU A 547 -25.36 -1.96 26.06
C LEU A 547 -25.71 -3.14 26.97
N ASN A 548 -25.37 -4.34 26.54
CA ASN A 548 -25.48 -5.53 27.38
C ASN A 548 -24.40 -5.56 28.48
N SER A 549 -24.49 -6.51 29.41
CA SER A 549 -23.56 -6.63 30.55
C SER A 549 -22.10 -6.85 30.13
N GLU A 550 -21.85 -7.60 29.06
CA GLU A 550 -20.51 -7.90 28.55
C GLU A 550 -19.87 -6.67 27.92
N GLN A 551 -20.64 -5.92 27.12
CA GLN A 551 -20.21 -4.66 26.52
C GLN A 551 -19.94 -3.60 27.59
N LYS A 552 -20.80 -3.50 28.61
CA LYS A 552 -20.57 -2.64 29.79
C LYS A 552 -19.28 -3.00 30.51
N ASN A 553 -19.03 -4.29 30.74
CA ASN A 553 -17.80 -4.77 31.36
C ASN A 553 -16.56 -4.42 30.51
N ALA A 554 -16.63 -4.59 29.19
CA ALA A 554 -15.55 -4.23 28.28
C ALA A 554 -15.20 -2.74 28.39
N ILE A 555 -16.20 -1.86 28.42
CA ILE A 555 -15.99 -0.42 28.59
C ILE A 555 -15.39 -0.10 29.96
N VAL A 556 -15.95 -0.64 31.05
CA VAL A 556 -15.43 -0.40 32.41
C VAL A 556 -13.96 -0.81 32.50
N LYS A 557 -13.63 -2.00 32.00
CA LYS A 557 -12.25 -2.51 32.03
C LYS A 557 -11.32 -1.71 31.12
N ALA A 558 -11.79 -1.19 29.98
CA ALA A 558 -11.00 -0.32 29.10
C ALA A 558 -10.69 1.03 29.77
N MET A 559 -11.64 1.56 30.54
CA MET A 559 -11.44 2.78 31.34
C MET A 559 -10.47 2.54 32.51
N MET A 560 -10.46 1.33 33.09
CA MET A 560 -9.55 0.94 34.17
C MET A 560 -8.14 0.59 33.67
N ALA A 561 -7.98 0.20 32.40
CA ALA A 561 -6.70 -0.16 31.83
C ALA A 561 -5.72 1.03 31.79
N GLU A 562 -4.50 0.80 32.25
CA GLU A 562 -3.38 1.75 32.15
C GLU A 562 -2.45 1.42 30.98
N ASP A 563 -2.37 0.15 30.59
CA ASP A 563 -1.50 -0.31 29.51
C ASP A 563 -2.29 -0.78 28.28
N TYR A 564 -3.05 -1.88 28.41
CA TYR A 564 -3.92 -2.34 27.33
C TYR A 564 -5.12 -3.18 27.77
N LEU A 565 -6.10 -3.32 26.87
CA LEU A 565 -7.20 -4.27 26.96
C LEU A 565 -7.38 -5.03 25.64
N LEU A 566 -7.77 -6.30 25.72
CA LEU A 566 -8.21 -7.09 24.58
C LEU A 566 -9.72 -7.31 24.63
N ILE A 567 -10.44 -6.95 23.56
CA ILE A 567 -11.87 -7.23 23.42
C ILE A 567 -12.05 -8.32 22.37
N LYS A 568 -12.36 -9.53 22.83
CA LYS A 568 -12.64 -10.69 21.99
C LYS A 568 -14.11 -10.68 21.61
N GLY A 569 -14.41 -10.25 20.39
CA GLY A 569 -15.80 -10.09 19.94
C GLY A 569 -16.21 -11.14 18.93
N PHE A 570 -17.08 -12.06 19.35
CA PHE A 570 -17.65 -13.09 18.47
C PHE A 570 -18.46 -12.49 17.30
N PRO A 571 -18.78 -13.26 16.25
CA PRO A 571 -19.57 -12.79 15.11
C PRO A 571 -20.91 -12.24 15.57
N GLY A 572 -21.31 -11.09 15.04
CA GLY A 572 -22.58 -10.45 15.43
C GLY A 572 -22.61 -9.84 16.85
N SER A 573 -21.52 -9.87 17.62
CA SER A 573 -21.51 -9.38 19.02
C SER A 573 -21.59 -7.85 19.21
N GLY A 574 -21.67 -7.09 18.10
CA GLY A 574 -21.69 -5.64 18.15
C GLY A 574 -20.34 -5.01 18.53
N LYS A 575 -19.22 -5.59 18.06
CA LYS A 575 -17.86 -5.02 18.23
C LYS A 575 -17.80 -3.53 17.94
N SER A 576 -18.18 -3.13 16.73
CA SER A 576 -18.12 -1.73 16.29
C SER A 576 -19.06 -0.82 17.10
N SER A 577 -20.21 -1.33 17.58
CA SER A 577 -21.10 -0.59 18.49
C SER A 577 -20.47 -0.41 19.88
N THR A 578 -19.75 -1.43 20.38
CA THR A 578 -18.99 -1.37 21.64
C THR A 578 -17.84 -0.36 21.54
N ILE A 579 -17.11 -0.39 20.42
CA ILE A 579 -16.04 0.57 20.12
C ILE A 579 -16.61 1.99 20.05
N ALA A 580 -17.71 2.20 19.33
CA ALA A 580 -18.35 3.52 19.23
C ALA A 580 -18.76 4.06 20.61
N ALA A 581 -19.38 3.24 21.46
CA ALA A 581 -19.75 3.64 22.82
C ALA A 581 -18.51 3.94 23.68
N LEU A 582 -17.45 3.13 23.59
CA LEU A 582 -16.19 3.37 24.28
C LEU A 582 -15.57 4.72 23.85
N ILE A 583 -15.55 5.01 22.55
CA ILE A 583 -15.02 6.28 22.01
C ILE A 583 -15.83 7.47 22.53
N GLN A 584 -17.16 7.41 22.50
CA GLN A 584 -18.02 8.48 23.03
C GLN A 584 -17.73 8.76 24.51
N ILE A 585 -17.56 7.70 25.31
CA ILE A 585 -17.20 7.82 26.73
C ILE A 585 -15.80 8.42 26.90
N LEU A 586 -14.82 7.99 26.13
CA LEU A 586 -13.46 8.50 26.19
C LEU A 586 -13.42 10.01 25.89
N ILE A 587 -14.09 10.43 24.81
CA ILE A 587 -14.22 11.84 24.42
C ILE A 587 -14.95 12.65 25.50
N ALA A 588 -16.06 12.14 26.05
CA ALA A 588 -16.78 12.80 27.13
C ALA A 588 -15.93 12.97 28.42
N ASN A 589 -14.91 12.13 28.58
CA ASN A 589 -13.92 12.22 29.65
C ASN A 589 -12.66 13.01 29.27
N GLY A 590 -12.64 13.68 28.11
CA GLY A 590 -11.53 14.51 27.67
C GLY A 590 -10.32 13.73 27.17
N ASN A 591 -10.49 12.46 26.77
CA ASN A 591 -9.41 11.66 26.19
C ASN A 591 -9.40 11.80 24.68
N SER A 592 -8.21 12.01 24.13
CA SER A 592 -7.89 11.91 22.72
C SER A 592 -7.79 10.45 22.29
N VAL A 593 -8.42 10.12 21.16
CA VAL A 593 -8.57 8.75 20.67
C VAL A 593 -8.07 8.63 19.23
N LEU A 594 -7.18 7.66 19.01
CA LEU A 594 -6.77 7.20 17.69
C LEU A 594 -7.47 5.88 17.37
N VAL A 595 -8.34 5.85 16.35
CA VAL A 595 -8.98 4.63 15.87
C VAL A 595 -8.28 4.15 14.62
N CYS A 596 -7.84 2.90 14.64
CA CYS A 596 -7.21 2.24 13.52
C CYS A 596 -7.84 0.89 13.19
N ALA A 597 -7.65 0.46 11.96
CA ALA A 597 -7.93 -0.90 11.53
C ALA A 597 -7.01 -1.27 10.35
N TYR A 598 -7.00 -2.55 9.98
CA TYR A 598 -6.23 -3.01 8.82
C TYR A 598 -6.81 -2.46 7.49
N THR A 599 -8.14 -2.30 7.38
CA THR A 599 -8.82 -1.87 6.16
C THR A 599 -9.50 -0.50 6.33
N ASN A 600 -9.64 0.26 5.23
CA ASN A 600 -10.37 1.54 5.25
C ASN A 600 -11.83 1.36 5.64
N SER A 601 -12.51 0.32 5.12
CA SER A 601 -13.92 0.05 5.41
C SER A 601 -14.20 -0.19 6.89
N ALA A 602 -13.29 -0.86 7.62
CA ALA A 602 -13.45 -1.09 9.05
C ALA A 602 -13.36 0.22 9.87
N VAL A 603 -12.40 1.09 9.53
CA VAL A 603 -12.31 2.43 10.15
C VAL A 603 -13.57 3.23 9.86
N ASP A 604 -13.98 3.30 8.60
CA ASP A 604 -15.11 4.11 8.17
C ASP A 604 -16.43 3.62 8.78
N HIS A 605 -16.60 2.30 8.96
CA HIS A 605 -17.77 1.74 9.64
C HIS A 605 -17.91 2.21 11.10
N ILE A 606 -16.80 2.34 11.83
CA ILE A 606 -16.81 2.92 13.18
C ILE A 606 -17.16 4.41 13.12
N LEU A 607 -16.55 5.16 12.20
CA LEU A 607 -16.80 6.60 12.06
C LEU A 607 -18.24 6.91 11.62
N LEU A 608 -18.86 6.06 10.78
CA LEU A 608 -20.26 6.17 10.39
C LEU A 608 -21.22 6.06 11.58
N LYS A 609 -20.87 5.24 12.58
CA LYS A 609 -21.64 5.14 13.82
C LYS A 609 -21.45 6.36 14.73
N LEU A 610 -20.36 7.11 14.55
CA LEU A 610 -19.99 8.24 15.41
C LEU A 610 -20.36 9.60 14.84
N LYS A 611 -20.48 9.73 13.51
CA LYS A 611 -20.77 11.01 12.83
C LYS A 611 -22.05 11.70 13.33
N ALA A 612 -23.02 10.93 13.83
CA ALA A 612 -24.27 11.47 14.38
C ALA A 612 -24.13 12.02 15.82
N HIS A 613 -23.03 11.71 16.51
CA HIS A 613 -22.81 12.01 17.92
C HIS A 613 -21.68 13.01 18.16
N THR A 614 -20.75 13.12 17.22
CA THR A 614 -19.64 14.09 17.29
C THR A 614 -19.27 14.57 15.90
N THR A 615 -18.98 15.86 15.80
CA THR A 615 -18.40 16.49 14.61
C THR A 615 -16.89 16.63 14.70
N ASP A 616 -16.30 16.35 15.86
CA ASP A 616 -14.86 16.46 16.10
C ASP A 616 -14.13 15.18 15.68
N ILE A 617 -14.14 14.92 14.37
CA ILE A 617 -13.57 13.74 13.72
C ILE A 617 -12.58 14.20 12.64
N LEU A 618 -11.40 13.57 12.62
CA LEU A 618 -10.42 13.72 11.55
C LEU A 618 -10.09 12.35 10.93
N ARG A 619 -10.41 12.16 9.66
CA ARG A 619 -10.14 10.93 8.90
C ARG A 619 -8.92 11.11 8.00
N LEU A 620 -7.82 10.45 8.34
CA LEU A 620 -6.58 10.49 7.54
C LEU A 620 -6.51 9.32 6.57
N GLY A 621 -6.19 9.59 5.30
CA GLY A 621 -6.02 8.56 4.28
C GLY A 621 -6.40 9.10 2.90
N PRO A 622 -6.11 8.35 1.82
CA PRO A 622 -6.41 8.81 0.48
C PRO A 622 -7.94 8.90 0.27
N LEU A 623 -8.41 10.06 -0.20
CA LEU A 623 -9.83 10.40 -0.34
C LEU A 623 -10.68 9.35 -1.07
N PHE A 624 -10.15 8.73 -2.13
CA PHE A 624 -10.86 7.69 -2.89
C PHE A 624 -11.18 6.43 -2.09
N SER A 625 -10.40 6.16 -1.06
CA SER A 625 -10.55 4.97 -0.21
C SER A 625 -11.49 5.19 0.96
N VAL A 626 -11.91 6.44 1.18
CA VAL A 626 -12.79 6.86 2.27
C VAL A 626 -14.24 6.82 1.79
N HIS A 627 -15.11 6.22 2.61
CA HIS A 627 -16.55 6.19 2.42
C HIS A 627 -17.12 7.59 2.19
N SER A 628 -18.04 7.76 1.23
CA SER A 628 -18.62 9.04 0.80
C SER A 628 -19.05 9.94 1.97
N ASP A 629 -19.84 9.39 2.88
CA ASP A 629 -20.38 10.08 4.06
C ASP A 629 -19.34 10.51 5.10
N ILE A 630 -18.13 9.94 5.03
CA ILE A 630 -17.02 10.23 5.93
C ILE A 630 -16.03 11.20 5.28
N ARG A 631 -16.10 11.43 3.97
CA ARG A 631 -15.19 12.33 3.24
C ARG A 631 -15.18 13.75 3.81
N GLN A 632 -16.31 14.21 4.35
CA GLN A 632 -16.41 15.52 5.02
C GLN A 632 -15.45 15.68 6.22
N PHE A 633 -14.95 14.58 6.79
CA PHE A 633 -14.03 14.58 7.92
C PHE A 633 -12.56 14.45 7.50
N THR A 634 -12.23 14.44 6.22
CA THR A 634 -10.82 14.40 5.79
C THR A 634 -10.21 15.80 5.81
N PRO A 635 -8.86 15.93 5.97
CA PRO A 635 -8.20 17.22 5.91
C PRO A 635 -8.56 18.05 4.67
N GLU A 636 -8.66 17.41 3.51
CA GLU A 636 -9.00 18.07 2.24
C GLU A 636 -10.39 18.70 2.28
N ALA A 637 -11.37 18.02 2.87
CA ALA A 637 -12.74 18.53 2.98
C ALA A 637 -12.88 19.59 4.09
N ILE A 638 -12.21 19.41 5.23
CA ILE A 638 -12.30 20.33 6.38
C ILE A 638 -11.63 21.68 6.07
N PHE A 639 -10.46 21.65 5.44
CA PHE A 639 -9.67 22.87 5.21
C PHE A 639 -10.06 23.62 3.94
N GLY A 640 -10.69 22.93 2.97
CA GLY A 640 -11.03 23.54 1.68
C GLY A 640 -9.81 24.11 0.97
N ASN A 641 -10.00 25.15 0.17
CA ASN A 641 -8.92 25.69 -0.68
C ASN A 641 -8.06 26.78 -0.01
N GLN A 642 -8.59 27.49 1.00
CA GLN A 642 -7.89 28.59 1.68
C GLN A 642 -8.17 28.63 3.19
N PRO A 643 -7.60 27.69 3.96
CA PRO A 643 -7.74 27.69 5.40
C PRO A 643 -6.84 28.75 6.06
N GLN A 644 -7.22 29.19 7.25
CA GLN A 644 -6.32 29.94 8.14
C GLN A 644 -5.44 28.99 8.95
N LEU A 645 -4.21 29.40 9.25
CA LEU A 645 -3.27 28.61 10.07
C LEU A 645 -3.87 28.21 11.42
N ASP A 646 -4.53 29.15 12.10
CA ASP A 646 -5.15 28.91 13.41
C ASP A 646 -6.20 27.80 13.35
N LEU A 647 -6.96 27.72 12.25
CA LEU A 647 -7.92 26.65 12.04
C LEU A 647 -7.21 25.30 11.88
N ILE A 648 -6.14 25.23 11.07
CA ILE A 648 -5.36 24.00 10.87
C ILE A 648 -4.73 23.54 12.18
N VAL A 649 -4.05 24.44 12.89
CA VAL A 649 -3.41 24.14 14.16
C VAL A 649 -4.46 23.67 15.15
N ARG A 650 -5.61 24.37 15.26
CA ARG A 650 -6.71 23.97 16.12
C ARG A 650 -7.18 22.55 15.79
N ILE A 651 -7.61 22.29 14.55
CA ILE A 651 -8.13 20.97 14.16
C ILE A 651 -7.09 19.86 14.36
N LEU A 652 -5.86 20.03 13.87
CA LEU A 652 -4.84 18.97 13.95
C LEU A 652 -4.37 18.69 15.39
N SER A 653 -4.33 19.72 16.25
CA SER A 653 -3.90 19.57 17.65
C SER A 653 -5.03 19.15 18.59
N SER A 654 -6.24 19.69 18.40
CA SER A 654 -7.34 19.54 19.36
C SER A 654 -8.36 18.48 19.00
N THR A 655 -8.42 18.01 17.75
CA THR A 655 -9.47 17.05 17.37
C THR A 655 -9.37 15.76 18.15
N MET A 656 -10.42 15.44 18.90
CA MET A 656 -10.41 14.37 19.89
C MET A 656 -10.46 12.98 19.28
N LEU A 657 -10.99 12.82 18.07
CA LEU A 657 -11.06 11.53 17.37
C LEU A 657 -10.33 11.58 16.02
N VAL A 658 -9.26 10.80 15.90
CA VAL A 658 -8.55 10.62 14.62
C VAL A 658 -8.71 9.18 14.15
N GLY A 659 -9.15 8.99 12.91
CA GLY A 659 -9.32 7.67 12.29
C GLY A 659 -8.41 7.46 11.09
N CYS A 660 -7.68 6.33 11.02
CA CYS A 660 -6.86 5.97 9.85
C CYS A 660 -6.51 4.47 9.81
N THR A 661 -5.98 3.96 8.69
CA THR A 661 -5.49 2.57 8.65
C THR A 661 -4.18 2.40 9.43
N CYS A 662 -3.82 1.16 9.78
CA CYS A 662 -2.53 0.85 10.41
C CYS A 662 -1.32 1.33 9.57
N THR A 663 -1.40 1.19 8.24
CA THR A 663 -0.36 1.66 7.31
C THR A 663 -0.26 3.18 7.28
N THR A 664 -1.40 3.88 7.20
CA THR A 664 -1.42 5.35 7.32
C THR A 664 -0.84 5.78 8.66
N ALA A 665 -1.14 5.05 9.74
CA ALA A 665 -0.67 5.39 11.06
C ALA A 665 0.87 5.36 11.19
N ALA A 666 1.51 4.40 10.53
CA ALA A 666 2.97 4.28 10.51
C ALA A 666 3.68 5.39 9.72
N LEU A 667 2.98 6.05 8.79
CA LEU A 667 3.56 6.99 7.82
C LEU A 667 3.17 8.45 8.08
N HIS A 668 1.95 8.72 8.53
CA HIS A 668 1.40 10.09 8.52
C HIS A 668 2.14 11.03 9.50
N PRO A 669 2.59 12.23 9.07
CA PRO A 669 3.35 13.16 9.91
C PRO A 669 2.66 13.55 11.22
N LEU A 670 1.33 13.74 11.20
CA LEU A 670 0.54 14.06 12.39
C LEU A 670 0.81 13.09 13.54
N LEU A 671 0.91 11.79 13.27
CA LEU A 671 1.01 10.74 14.29
C LEU A 671 2.43 10.57 14.85
N LYS A 672 3.41 11.21 14.20
CA LYS A 672 4.75 11.39 14.76
C LYS A 672 4.80 12.55 15.74
N LYS A 673 4.09 13.64 15.41
CA LYS A 673 4.04 14.85 16.22
C LYS A 673 3.12 14.70 17.42
N ARG A 674 1.90 14.20 17.22
CA ARG A 674 0.86 14.11 18.23
C ARG A 674 0.82 12.72 18.85
N LYS A 675 0.67 12.67 20.17
CA LYS A 675 0.37 11.45 20.92
C LYS A 675 -1.07 11.48 21.42
N PHE A 676 -1.69 10.31 21.45
CA PHE A 676 -3.06 10.12 21.89
C PHE A 676 -3.09 9.41 23.23
N ASP A 677 -4.12 9.66 24.03
CA ASP A 677 -4.31 8.98 25.31
C ASP A 677 -4.53 7.48 25.07
N ILE A 678 -5.29 7.14 24.02
CA ILE A 678 -5.64 5.76 23.71
C ILE A 678 -5.72 5.50 22.21
N CYS A 679 -5.15 4.37 21.78
CA CYS A 679 -5.35 3.82 20.45
C CYS A 679 -6.31 2.63 20.51
N ILE A 680 -7.32 2.58 19.63
CA ILE A 680 -8.21 1.44 19.46
C ILE A 680 -7.94 0.84 18.09
N VAL A 681 -7.56 -0.43 18.02
CA VAL A 681 -7.34 -1.15 16.77
C VAL A 681 -8.46 -2.17 16.58
N ASP A 682 -9.36 -1.92 15.64
CA ASP A 682 -10.40 -2.88 15.23
C ASP A 682 -9.86 -3.88 14.21
N GLU A 683 -10.46 -5.07 14.20
CA GLU A 683 -10.00 -6.22 13.41
C GLU A 683 -8.49 -6.48 13.60
N ALA A 684 -7.99 -6.32 14.83
CA ALA A 684 -6.57 -6.45 15.18
C ALA A 684 -6.01 -7.85 14.90
N THR A 685 -6.89 -8.86 14.79
CA THR A 685 -6.54 -10.23 14.43
C THR A 685 -6.19 -10.42 12.95
N LEU A 686 -6.52 -9.46 12.08
CA LEU A 686 -6.13 -9.45 10.66
C LEU A 686 -4.79 -8.79 10.39
N ALA A 687 -4.32 -7.95 11.30
CA ALA A 687 -3.06 -7.27 11.14
C ALA A 687 -1.92 -8.12 11.73
N THR A 688 -0.79 -8.20 11.01
CA THR A 688 0.44 -8.73 11.61
C THR A 688 0.81 -7.87 12.82
N GLU A 689 1.49 -8.46 13.81
CA GLU A 689 1.95 -7.71 14.98
C GLU A 689 2.75 -6.45 14.56
N ALA A 690 3.68 -6.57 13.61
CA ALA A 690 4.43 -5.44 13.06
C ALA A 690 3.56 -4.33 12.44
N SER A 691 2.43 -4.67 11.80
CA SER A 691 1.52 -3.68 11.21
C SER A 691 0.82 -2.84 12.28
N THR A 692 0.53 -3.44 13.43
CA THR A 692 -0.13 -2.73 14.55
C THR A 692 0.80 -1.77 15.30
N LEU A 693 2.13 -1.95 15.21
CA LEU A 693 3.10 -1.14 15.95
C LEU A 693 3.02 0.37 15.61
N GLY A 694 2.74 0.73 14.36
CA GLY A 694 2.61 2.12 13.92
C GLY A 694 1.57 2.90 14.75
N PRO A 695 0.30 2.47 14.75
CA PRO A 695 -0.74 3.01 15.64
C PRO A 695 -0.37 3.03 17.12
N LEU A 696 0.21 1.93 17.62
CA LEU A 696 0.51 1.79 19.05
C LEU A 696 1.57 2.78 19.52
N LEU A 697 2.57 3.10 18.70
CA LEU A 697 3.59 4.10 19.01
C LEU A 697 3.05 5.54 19.01
N ALA A 698 1.83 5.76 18.52
CA ALA A 698 1.15 7.05 18.55
C ALA A 698 0.25 7.23 19.79
N ALA A 699 0.17 6.26 20.72
CA ALA A 699 -0.68 6.37 21.90
C ALA A 699 -0.08 5.79 23.19
N HIS A 700 -0.48 6.35 24.34
CA HIS A 700 -0.02 5.91 25.66
C HIS A 700 -0.52 4.49 25.99
N LYS A 701 -1.84 4.26 25.93
CA LYS A 701 -2.44 2.93 26.09
C LYS A 701 -3.19 2.48 24.84
N PHE A 702 -3.59 1.21 24.79
CA PHE A 702 -4.28 0.68 23.62
C PHE A 702 -5.36 -0.37 23.91
N VAL A 703 -6.32 -0.49 23.01
CA VAL A 703 -7.34 -1.53 23.03
C VAL A 703 -7.29 -2.26 21.68
N LEU A 704 -7.10 -3.58 21.73
CA LEU A 704 -7.17 -4.40 20.52
C LEU A 704 -8.53 -5.10 20.50
N VAL A 705 -9.23 -5.01 19.38
CA VAL A 705 -10.54 -5.62 19.18
C VAL A 705 -10.46 -6.57 18.00
N GLY A 706 -10.98 -7.79 18.16
CA GLY A 706 -10.94 -8.78 17.10
C GLY A 706 -11.53 -10.13 17.51
N ASP A 707 -11.40 -11.11 16.63
CA ASP A 707 -11.80 -12.49 16.89
C ASP A 707 -10.70 -13.45 16.40
N PRO A 708 -9.94 -14.10 17.31
CA PRO A 708 -8.84 -15.01 16.96
C PRO A 708 -9.33 -16.31 16.27
N LEU A 709 -10.63 -16.57 16.32
CA LEU A 709 -11.31 -17.69 15.65
C LEU A 709 -11.78 -17.32 14.22
N GLN A 710 -11.68 -16.05 13.83
CA GLN A 710 -11.85 -15.59 12.44
C GLN A 710 -10.47 -15.44 11.77
N LEU A 711 -10.42 -14.84 10.58
CA LEU A 711 -9.22 -14.80 9.73
C LEU A 711 -7.99 -14.22 10.47
N ARG A 712 -6.83 -14.78 10.11
CA ARG A 712 -5.50 -14.33 10.53
C ARG A 712 -4.89 -13.38 9.51
N PRO A 713 -3.77 -12.72 9.85
CA PRO A 713 -2.99 -11.97 8.87
C PRO A 713 -2.55 -12.89 7.73
N LEU A 714 -2.67 -12.40 6.50
CA LEU A 714 -2.29 -13.15 5.31
C LEU A 714 -0.76 -13.24 5.22
N VAL A 715 -0.21 -14.42 5.46
CA VAL A 715 1.21 -14.76 5.25
C VAL A 715 1.27 -15.84 4.19
N GLN A 716 1.94 -15.55 3.07
CA GLN A 716 2.00 -16.45 1.92
C GLN A 716 2.85 -17.68 2.23
N SER A 717 3.95 -17.47 2.96
CA SER A 717 4.86 -18.53 3.33
C SER A 717 4.27 -19.48 4.35
N GLU A 718 4.23 -20.77 4.02
CA GLU A 718 3.83 -21.80 4.98
C GLU A 718 4.85 -21.94 6.12
N ARG A 719 6.14 -21.79 5.81
CA ARG A 719 7.20 -21.85 6.81
C ARG A 719 7.06 -20.73 7.83
N LEU A 720 6.79 -19.50 7.38
CA LEU A 720 6.61 -18.35 8.28
C LEU A 720 5.35 -18.47 9.15
N ARG A 721 4.28 -19.04 8.61
CA ARG A 721 3.08 -19.38 9.40
C ARG A 721 3.42 -20.35 10.52
N LYS A 722 4.23 -21.38 10.25
CA LYS A 722 4.71 -22.32 11.28
C LYS A 722 5.62 -21.65 12.32
N GLU A 723 6.41 -20.65 11.91
CA GLU A 723 7.24 -19.85 12.83
C GLU A 723 6.44 -18.79 13.61
N GLY A 724 5.18 -18.52 13.24
CA GLY A 724 4.27 -17.64 13.96
C GLY A 724 4.14 -16.22 13.42
N MET A 725 4.54 -15.94 12.18
CA MET A 725 4.37 -14.61 11.56
C MET A 725 2.88 -14.22 11.38
N ASP A 726 1.99 -15.21 11.24
CA ASP A 726 0.53 -15.05 11.16
C ASP A 726 -0.14 -15.00 12.54
N ILE A 727 0.64 -15.00 13.63
CA ILE A 727 0.10 -14.76 14.96
C ILE A 727 -0.02 -13.24 15.15
N SER A 728 -1.27 -12.77 15.21
CA SER A 728 -1.55 -11.37 15.49
C SER A 728 -1.11 -10.97 16.90
N LEU A 729 -0.84 -9.68 17.12
CA LEU A 729 -0.54 -9.17 18.46
C LEU A 729 -1.68 -9.46 19.44
N PHE A 730 -2.93 -9.40 18.98
CA PHE A 730 -4.10 -9.76 19.79
C PHE A 730 -3.97 -11.19 20.33
N SER A 731 -3.75 -12.17 19.45
CA SER A 731 -3.67 -13.59 19.82
C SER A 731 -2.47 -13.88 20.74
N LYS A 732 -1.34 -13.22 20.49
CA LYS A 732 -0.13 -13.35 21.32
C LYS A 732 -0.38 -12.88 22.76
N LEU A 733 -1.00 -11.70 22.93
CA LEU A 733 -1.29 -11.13 24.24
C LEU A 733 -2.44 -11.87 24.96
N GLU A 734 -3.43 -12.35 24.21
CA GLU A 734 -4.55 -13.16 24.74
C GLU A 734 -4.03 -14.45 25.39
N GLN A 735 -3.11 -15.15 24.72
CA GLN A 735 -2.52 -16.39 25.22
C GLN A 735 -1.76 -16.18 26.52
N LYS A 736 -1.01 -15.08 26.63
CA LYS A 736 -0.18 -14.78 27.81
C LYS A 736 -0.99 -14.23 28.98
N TYR A 737 -1.96 -13.35 28.71
CA TYR A 737 -2.74 -12.64 29.74
C TYR A 737 -4.25 -12.75 29.51
N PRO A 738 -4.87 -13.90 29.81
CA PRO A 738 -6.33 -14.07 29.72
C PRO A 738 -7.10 -13.06 30.58
N ASN A 739 -6.51 -12.62 31.70
CA ASN A 739 -7.07 -11.60 32.59
C ASN A 739 -7.18 -10.22 31.92
N ALA A 740 -6.47 -9.95 30.83
CA ALA A 740 -6.59 -8.71 30.05
C ALA A 740 -7.65 -8.79 28.95
N VAL A 741 -8.39 -9.90 28.85
CA VAL A 741 -9.40 -10.14 27.83
C VAL A 741 -10.80 -9.87 28.39
N VAL A 742 -11.69 -9.35 27.53
CA VAL A 742 -13.14 -9.36 27.74
C VAL A 742 -13.79 -9.95 26.50
N THR A 743 -14.58 -11.01 26.68
CA THR A 743 -15.27 -11.70 25.59
C THR A 743 -16.71 -11.20 25.46
N LEU A 744 -17.09 -10.79 24.26
CA LEU A 744 -18.46 -10.46 23.89
C LEU A 744 -19.09 -11.69 23.22
N LYS A 745 -19.92 -12.40 23.99
CA LYS A 745 -20.52 -13.69 23.64
C LYS A 745 -21.91 -13.55 23.02
N ARG A 746 -22.68 -12.54 23.45
CA ARG A 746 -24.03 -12.26 22.93
C ARG A 746 -23.99 -11.68 21.52
N GLN A 747 -24.70 -12.31 20.58
CA GLN A 747 -24.75 -11.94 19.16
C GLN A 747 -26.14 -11.50 18.70
N TYR A 748 -26.18 -10.55 17.76
CA TYR A 748 -27.39 -9.86 17.26
C TYR A 748 -27.58 -10.03 15.74
N ARG A 749 -27.03 -11.11 15.16
CA ARG A 749 -26.99 -11.34 13.71
C ARG A 749 -27.76 -12.60 13.30
N MET A 750 -27.31 -13.75 13.80
CA MET A 750 -27.74 -15.07 13.35
C MET A 750 -28.97 -15.51 14.13
N ASN A 751 -29.94 -16.10 13.46
CA ASN A 751 -31.02 -16.83 14.12
C ASN A 751 -30.50 -18.08 14.87
N ARG A 752 -31.39 -18.76 15.60
CA ARG A 752 -31.03 -19.90 16.46
C ARG A 752 -30.30 -21.01 15.71
N GLU A 753 -30.83 -21.46 14.58
CA GLU A 753 -30.23 -22.57 13.81
C GLU A 753 -28.82 -22.24 13.29
N ILE A 754 -28.63 -21.07 12.67
CA ILE A 754 -27.34 -20.65 12.14
C ILE A 754 -26.33 -20.40 13.27
N CYS A 755 -26.81 -19.86 14.40
CA CYS A 755 -26.01 -19.67 15.60
C CYS A 755 -25.58 -21.03 16.19
N LEU A 756 -26.48 -22.01 16.30
CA LEU A 756 -26.18 -23.34 16.83
C LEU A 756 -25.09 -24.03 16.02
N LEU A 757 -25.18 -24.00 14.68
CA LEU A 757 -24.17 -24.55 13.78
C LEU A 757 -22.78 -23.97 14.08
N SER A 758 -22.66 -22.64 14.06
CA SER A 758 -21.37 -21.97 14.30
C SER A 758 -20.87 -22.18 15.72
N ASN A 759 -21.77 -22.22 16.70
CA ASN A 759 -21.43 -22.36 18.11
C ASN A 759 -20.84 -23.73 18.44
N GLN A 760 -21.41 -24.80 17.87
CA GLN A 760 -20.90 -26.16 18.03
C GLN A 760 -19.60 -26.37 17.24
N MET A 761 -19.47 -25.77 16.06
CA MET A 761 -18.26 -25.94 15.23
C MET A 761 -17.04 -25.16 15.75
N PHE A 762 -17.20 -23.94 16.27
CA PHE A 762 -16.06 -23.03 16.49
C PHE A 762 -16.00 -22.38 17.88
N TYR A 763 -17.13 -22.21 18.57
CA TYR A 763 -17.20 -21.39 19.79
C TYR A 763 -17.48 -22.18 21.07
N ASN A 764 -17.41 -23.51 21.02
CA ASN A 764 -17.53 -24.41 22.18
C ASN A 764 -18.78 -24.17 23.03
N GLY A 765 -19.91 -23.82 22.40
CA GLY A 765 -21.15 -23.52 23.12
C GLY A 765 -21.22 -22.12 23.75
N GLU A 766 -20.18 -21.30 23.66
CA GLU A 766 -20.13 -19.98 24.30
C GLU A 766 -20.92 -18.88 23.58
N LEU A 767 -21.25 -19.05 22.30
CA LEU A 767 -22.00 -18.06 21.52
C LEU A 767 -23.47 -18.04 21.92
N ILE A 768 -24.01 -16.86 22.24
CA ILE A 768 -25.37 -16.72 22.80
C ILE A 768 -26.21 -15.79 21.91
N VAL A 769 -27.40 -16.23 21.51
CA VAL A 769 -28.38 -15.36 20.83
C VAL A 769 -28.84 -14.25 21.78
N ALA A 770 -28.83 -13.00 21.33
CA ALA A 770 -29.08 -11.86 22.20
C ALA A 770 -30.53 -11.74 22.71
N ASN A 771 -31.52 -12.05 21.88
CA ASN A 771 -32.94 -11.97 22.18
C ASN A 771 -33.78 -12.86 21.24
N ASP A 772 -35.07 -13.02 21.56
CA ASP A 772 -35.99 -13.85 20.77
C ASP A 772 -36.23 -13.30 19.36
N GLU A 773 -36.27 -11.98 19.18
CA GLU A 773 -36.42 -11.34 17.87
C GLU A 773 -35.34 -11.79 16.87
N VAL A 774 -34.07 -11.78 17.30
CA VAL A 774 -32.96 -12.29 16.47
C VAL A 774 -33.05 -13.81 16.35
N GLY A 775 -33.35 -14.51 17.45
CA GLY A 775 -33.37 -15.97 17.49
C GLY A 775 -34.42 -16.61 16.60
N ASP A 776 -35.59 -15.99 16.50
CA ASP A 776 -36.75 -16.45 15.73
C ASP A 776 -36.84 -15.79 14.36
N ALA A 777 -35.82 -15.02 13.95
CA ALA A 777 -35.79 -14.41 12.63
C ALA A 777 -35.76 -15.47 11.52
N PHE A 778 -36.73 -15.41 10.61
CA PHE A 778 -36.86 -16.29 9.46
C PHE A 778 -36.98 -15.51 8.15
N LEU A 779 -36.78 -16.21 7.03
CA LEU A 779 -36.97 -15.63 5.70
C LEU A 779 -38.47 -15.54 5.38
N ASN A 780 -39.00 -14.33 5.31
CA ASN A 780 -40.40 -14.07 4.96
C ASN A 780 -40.50 -13.64 3.49
N VAL A 781 -40.78 -14.59 2.61
CA VAL A 781 -40.87 -14.37 1.15
C VAL A 781 -42.12 -15.05 0.59
N ALA A 782 -42.65 -14.51 -0.51
CA ALA A 782 -43.81 -15.11 -1.17
C ALA A 782 -43.38 -16.41 -1.90
N VAL A 783 -44.01 -17.52 -1.52
CA VAL A 783 -43.82 -18.82 -2.17
C VAL A 783 -45.09 -19.15 -2.94
N SER A 784 -45.04 -18.99 -4.27
CA SER A 784 -46.08 -19.47 -5.18
C SER A 784 -45.51 -20.55 -6.11
N ASP A 785 -46.39 -21.38 -6.65
CA ASP A 785 -45.99 -22.44 -7.58
C ASP A 785 -45.37 -21.87 -8.87
N ASP A 786 -45.77 -20.68 -9.29
CA ASP A 786 -45.21 -19.95 -10.45
C ASP A 786 -43.77 -19.46 -10.22
N VAL A 787 -43.33 -19.34 -8.96
CA VAL A 787 -42.00 -18.82 -8.61
C VAL A 787 -41.02 -19.94 -8.24
N ALA A 788 -41.50 -21.03 -7.63
CA ALA A 788 -40.67 -22.15 -7.18
C ALA A 788 -41.28 -23.51 -7.58
N GLU A 789 -41.22 -23.85 -8.87
CA GLU A 789 -41.75 -25.11 -9.40
C GLU A 789 -41.07 -26.36 -8.79
N GLU A 790 -39.74 -26.31 -8.62
CA GLU A 790 -38.92 -27.45 -8.18
C GLU A 790 -38.87 -27.57 -6.65
N PRO A 791 -38.92 -28.80 -6.08
CA PRO A 791 -38.96 -29.01 -4.62
C PRO A 791 -37.77 -28.40 -3.86
N TRP A 792 -36.57 -28.43 -4.45
CA TRP A 792 -35.36 -27.87 -3.82
C TRP A 792 -35.42 -26.34 -3.73
N MET A 793 -36.07 -25.67 -4.69
CA MET A 793 -36.32 -24.22 -4.62
C MET A 793 -37.29 -23.92 -3.49
N ARG A 794 -38.41 -24.65 -3.39
CA ARG A 794 -39.34 -24.52 -2.26
C ARG A 794 -38.63 -24.71 -0.90
N ARG A 795 -37.68 -25.65 -0.82
CA ARG A 795 -36.84 -25.84 0.39
C ARG A 795 -35.99 -24.60 0.69
N CYS A 796 -35.35 -24.02 -0.32
CA CYS A 796 -34.55 -22.80 -0.18
C CYS A 796 -35.38 -21.57 0.20
N LEU A 797 -36.65 -21.50 -0.20
CA LEU A 797 -37.54 -20.39 0.15
C LEU A 797 -38.32 -20.61 1.45
N SER A 798 -38.30 -21.83 2.00
CA SER A 798 -39.08 -22.20 3.17
C SER A 798 -38.79 -21.31 4.39
N SER A 799 -39.84 -20.90 5.09
CA SER A 799 -39.79 -20.14 6.35
C SER A 799 -39.65 -21.03 7.59
N VAL A 800 -39.65 -22.36 7.42
CA VAL A 800 -39.50 -23.34 8.50
C VAL A 800 -38.12 -23.16 9.16
N PRO A 801 -38.03 -23.05 10.50
CA PRO A 801 -36.78 -22.81 11.21
C PRO A 801 -35.66 -23.79 10.84
N GLU A 802 -35.94 -25.10 10.81
CA GLU A 802 -34.97 -26.13 10.47
C GLU A 802 -34.38 -25.94 9.07
N HIS A 803 -35.15 -25.34 8.15
CA HIS A 803 -34.69 -25.00 6.81
C HIS A 803 -33.95 -23.65 6.74
N ALA A 804 -33.64 -23.00 7.86
CA ALA A 804 -32.76 -21.82 7.87
C ALA A 804 -31.38 -22.15 7.28
N ILE A 805 -30.93 -23.39 7.43
CA ILE A 805 -29.74 -23.93 6.79
C ILE A 805 -30.18 -24.95 5.74
N VAL A 806 -29.71 -24.81 4.51
CA VAL A 806 -29.95 -25.78 3.44
C VAL A 806 -28.65 -26.11 2.75
N PHE A 807 -28.27 -27.39 2.75
CA PHE A 807 -27.19 -27.92 1.92
C PHE A 807 -27.79 -28.52 0.65
N LEU A 808 -27.57 -27.88 -0.49
CA LEU A 808 -27.89 -28.40 -1.81
C LEU A 808 -26.76 -29.33 -2.26
N ASP A 809 -26.99 -30.63 -2.08
CA ASP A 809 -26.03 -31.66 -2.45
C ASP A 809 -26.09 -31.94 -3.95
N THR A 810 -25.00 -31.63 -4.64
CA THR A 810 -24.85 -31.83 -6.09
C THR A 810 -24.19 -33.17 -6.45
N SER A 811 -24.05 -34.10 -5.50
CA SER A 811 -23.34 -35.39 -5.71
C SER A 811 -24.01 -36.28 -6.77
N ASN A 812 -25.33 -36.21 -6.92
CA ASN A 812 -26.09 -37.02 -7.88
C ASN A 812 -26.27 -36.34 -9.25
N CYS A 813 -25.72 -35.13 -9.44
CA CYS A 813 -25.85 -34.36 -10.68
C CYS A 813 -24.74 -34.73 -11.68
N LYS A 814 -25.09 -35.44 -12.76
CA LYS A 814 -24.11 -35.94 -13.76
C LYS A 814 -23.29 -34.84 -14.45
N ASN A 815 -23.82 -33.62 -14.55
CA ASN A 815 -23.17 -32.48 -15.22
C ASN A 815 -22.34 -31.61 -14.26
N ASN A 816 -22.24 -31.97 -12.99
CA ASN A 816 -21.50 -31.21 -11.99
C ASN A 816 -19.99 -31.50 -12.06
N SER A 817 -19.27 -30.78 -12.90
CA SER A 817 -17.81 -30.87 -13.01
C SER A 817 -17.17 -29.49 -12.91
N ALA A 818 -16.17 -29.37 -12.03
CA ALA A 818 -15.36 -28.18 -11.90
C ALA A 818 -14.21 -28.21 -12.93
N THR A 819 -14.12 -27.15 -13.71
CA THR A 819 -13.04 -26.93 -14.67
C THR A 819 -11.89 -26.19 -14.01
N ARG A 820 -10.68 -26.49 -14.48
CA ARG A 820 -9.46 -25.78 -14.09
C ARG A 820 -8.69 -25.43 -15.35
N ASP A 821 -8.45 -24.15 -15.54
CA ASP A 821 -7.55 -23.62 -16.56
C ASP A 821 -6.37 -22.91 -15.89
N GLY A 822 -5.16 -23.40 -16.12
CA GLY A 822 -3.97 -22.94 -15.39
C GLY A 822 -4.01 -23.14 -13.87
N ALA A 823 -3.16 -22.41 -13.15
CA ALA A 823 -3.02 -22.59 -11.70
C ALA A 823 -4.17 -21.98 -10.89
N ALA A 824 -4.76 -20.89 -11.39
CA ALA A 824 -5.66 -20.01 -10.63
C ALA A 824 -7.12 -19.97 -11.11
N ASN A 825 -7.41 -20.38 -12.36
CA ASN A 825 -8.78 -20.29 -12.88
C ASN A 825 -9.53 -21.58 -12.61
N VAL A 826 -10.33 -21.56 -11.54
CA VAL A 826 -11.21 -22.66 -11.15
C VAL A 826 -12.66 -22.18 -11.23
N GLU A 827 -13.50 -22.95 -11.92
CA GLU A 827 -14.91 -22.61 -12.11
C GLU A 827 -15.76 -23.88 -12.07
N ASN A 828 -16.97 -23.78 -11.54
CA ASN A 828 -17.99 -24.80 -11.66
C ASN A 828 -19.24 -24.15 -12.25
N LYS A 829 -19.48 -24.42 -13.54
CA LYS A 829 -20.58 -23.82 -14.29
C LYS A 829 -21.94 -24.28 -13.77
N PHE A 830 -22.06 -25.54 -13.35
CA PHE A 830 -23.30 -26.06 -12.80
C PHE A 830 -23.69 -25.34 -11.51
N GLU A 831 -22.75 -25.20 -10.57
CA GLU A 831 -22.99 -24.41 -9.35
C GLU A 831 -23.27 -22.93 -9.66
N LEU A 832 -22.60 -22.34 -10.65
CA LEU A 832 -22.85 -20.96 -11.09
C LEU A 832 -24.31 -20.80 -11.55
N ASP A 833 -24.78 -21.69 -12.42
CA ASP A 833 -26.15 -21.64 -12.96
C ASP A 833 -27.19 -21.81 -11.84
N LEU A 834 -26.94 -22.71 -10.87
CA LEU A 834 -27.78 -22.87 -9.68
C LEU A 834 -27.84 -21.59 -8.83
N VAL A 835 -26.70 -20.96 -8.57
CA VAL A 835 -26.63 -19.72 -7.79
C VAL A 835 -27.41 -18.60 -8.50
N VAL A 836 -27.26 -18.46 -9.81
CA VAL A 836 -27.97 -17.45 -10.60
C VAL A 836 -29.47 -17.69 -10.55
N LYS A 837 -29.92 -18.94 -10.77
CA LYS A 837 -31.34 -19.33 -10.68
C LYS A 837 -31.90 -19.02 -9.30
N LEU A 838 -31.17 -19.37 -8.23
CA LEU A 838 -31.57 -19.08 -6.85
C LEU A 838 -31.72 -17.59 -6.58
N CYS A 839 -30.75 -16.77 -6.97
CA CYS A 839 -30.81 -15.32 -6.76
C CYS A 839 -32.03 -14.73 -7.48
N GLN A 840 -32.27 -15.12 -8.73
CA GLN A 840 -33.44 -14.68 -9.49
C GLN A 840 -34.75 -15.09 -8.83
N THR A 841 -34.83 -16.32 -8.31
CA THR A 841 -36.02 -16.80 -7.60
C THR A 841 -36.24 -15.99 -6.32
N PHE A 842 -35.20 -15.69 -5.53
CA PHE A 842 -35.33 -14.82 -4.37
C PHE A 842 -35.83 -13.41 -4.72
N SER A 843 -35.27 -12.80 -5.76
CA SER A 843 -35.73 -11.48 -6.23
C SER A 843 -37.19 -11.53 -6.69
N LYS A 844 -37.60 -12.58 -7.42
CA LYS A 844 -39.00 -12.79 -7.84
C LYS A 844 -39.96 -13.01 -6.67
N SER A 845 -39.48 -13.60 -5.57
CA SER A 845 -40.25 -13.81 -4.34
C SER A 845 -40.36 -12.57 -3.46
N GLY A 846 -39.85 -11.42 -3.92
CA GLY A 846 -39.96 -10.13 -3.24
C GLY A 846 -38.82 -9.80 -2.27
N LEU A 847 -37.68 -10.49 -2.37
CA LEU A 847 -36.49 -10.15 -1.61
C LEU A 847 -35.65 -9.11 -2.38
N ASP A 848 -35.20 -8.05 -1.70
CA ASP A 848 -34.34 -7.07 -2.34
C ASP A 848 -32.95 -7.66 -2.61
N ASP A 849 -32.36 -7.33 -3.76
CA ASP A 849 -31.05 -7.84 -4.17
C ASP A 849 -29.95 -7.52 -3.14
N ASP A 850 -30.07 -6.41 -2.40
CA ASP A 850 -29.11 -5.99 -1.38
C ASP A 850 -29.19 -6.85 -0.10
N GLN A 851 -30.27 -7.62 0.09
CA GLN A 851 -30.42 -8.58 1.19
C GLN A 851 -29.75 -9.93 0.88
N ILE A 852 -29.28 -10.13 -0.36
CA ILE A 852 -28.66 -11.37 -0.83
C ILE A 852 -27.15 -11.19 -0.94
N GLY A 853 -26.42 -12.17 -0.40
CA GLY A 853 -24.98 -12.28 -0.56
C GLY A 853 -24.55 -13.61 -1.12
N VAL A 854 -23.60 -13.59 -2.06
CA VAL A 854 -22.99 -14.81 -2.60
C VAL A 854 -21.51 -14.84 -2.27
N MET A 855 -21.05 -15.97 -1.75
CA MET A 855 -19.65 -16.26 -1.51
C MET A 855 -19.17 -17.45 -2.34
N SER A 856 -17.94 -17.34 -2.82
CA SER A 856 -17.22 -18.48 -3.36
C SER A 856 -15.77 -18.51 -2.88
N ILE A 857 -15.21 -19.71 -2.81
CA ILE A 857 -13.81 -19.96 -2.45
C ILE A 857 -12.86 -19.37 -3.49
N TYR A 858 -13.21 -19.53 -4.76
CA TYR A 858 -12.36 -19.16 -5.88
C TYR A 858 -12.73 -17.78 -6.40
N ARG A 859 -11.74 -16.90 -6.54
CA ARG A 859 -11.93 -15.56 -7.10
C ARG A 859 -12.52 -15.59 -8.51
N THR A 860 -12.13 -16.57 -9.31
CA THR A 860 -12.65 -16.79 -10.67
C THR A 860 -14.13 -17.14 -10.67
N GLN A 861 -14.57 -18.10 -9.84
CA GLN A 861 -15.98 -18.41 -9.65
C GLN A 861 -16.78 -17.17 -9.21
N ALA A 862 -16.30 -16.43 -8.20
CA ALA A 862 -16.97 -15.21 -7.75
C ALA A 862 -17.09 -14.16 -8.86
N LYS A 863 -16.03 -13.97 -9.67
CA LYS A 863 -16.06 -13.08 -10.85
C LYS A 863 -17.06 -13.54 -11.91
N SER A 864 -17.16 -14.85 -12.17
CA SER A 864 -18.09 -15.40 -13.15
C SER A 864 -19.54 -15.30 -12.70
N ILE A 865 -19.85 -15.65 -11.44
CA ILE A 865 -21.18 -15.47 -10.85
C ILE A 865 -21.60 -14.00 -10.92
N ARG A 866 -20.71 -13.07 -10.52
CA ARG A 866 -20.99 -11.64 -10.57
C ARG A 866 -21.29 -11.16 -11.99
N ARG A 867 -20.57 -11.66 -13.00
CA ARG A 867 -20.83 -11.34 -14.41
C ARG A 867 -22.19 -11.86 -14.86
N SER A 868 -22.52 -13.12 -14.51
CA SER A 868 -23.78 -13.74 -14.89
C SER A 868 -25.00 -13.04 -14.25
N LEU A 869 -24.93 -12.71 -12.96
CA LEU A 869 -25.99 -11.97 -12.25
C LEU A 869 -26.22 -10.56 -12.82
N LYS A 870 -25.15 -9.85 -13.20
CA LYS A 870 -25.29 -8.55 -13.86
C LYS A 870 -25.98 -8.67 -15.22
N SER A 871 -25.61 -9.66 -16.02
CA SER A 871 -26.24 -9.92 -17.32
C SER A 871 -27.72 -10.32 -17.18
N SER A 872 -28.10 -10.91 -16.06
CA SER A 872 -29.45 -11.38 -15.81
C SER A 872 -30.36 -10.36 -15.09
N GLY A 873 -29.86 -9.15 -14.81
CA GLY A 873 -30.61 -8.04 -14.22
C GLY A 873 -30.50 -7.89 -12.70
N SER A 874 -29.87 -8.83 -11.99
CA SER A 874 -29.66 -8.79 -10.53
C SER A 874 -28.39 -8.01 -10.16
N ILE A 875 -28.43 -6.68 -10.35
CA ILE A 875 -27.26 -5.81 -10.20
C ILE A 875 -26.91 -5.56 -8.71
N GLY A 876 -27.89 -5.67 -7.81
CA GLY A 876 -27.69 -5.35 -6.39
C GLY A 876 -27.05 -6.47 -5.56
N VAL A 877 -27.02 -7.71 -6.08
CA VAL A 877 -26.53 -8.89 -5.34
C VAL A 877 -25.03 -8.80 -5.11
N GLU A 878 -24.63 -8.89 -3.84
CA GLU A 878 -23.23 -8.76 -3.47
C GLU A 878 -22.50 -10.10 -3.56
N VAL A 879 -21.66 -10.26 -4.60
CA VAL A 879 -20.82 -11.45 -4.82
C VAL A 879 -19.37 -11.17 -4.47
N ASN A 880 -18.78 -11.92 -3.54
CA ASN A 880 -17.38 -11.73 -3.10
C ASN A 880 -16.72 -13.05 -2.69
N THR A 881 -15.40 -13.02 -2.48
CA THR A 881 -14.72 -14.12 -1.77
C THR A 881 -14.95 -14.04 -0.26
N VAL A 882 -14.71 -15.15 0.46
CA VAL A 882 -14.85 -15.19 1.93
C VAL A 882 -14.02 -14.10 2.62
N ASP A 883 -12.77 -13.92 2.21
CA ASP A 883 -11.86 -12.90 2.75
C ASP A 883 -12.39 -11.46 2.52
N GLN A 884 -13.09 -11.22 1.41
CA GLN A 884 -13.69 -9.92 1.07
C GLN A 884 -15.05 -9.67 1.75
N TYR A 885 -15.68 -10.71 2.30
CA TYR A 885 -16.96 -10.64 3.00
C TYR A 885 -16.81 -10.34 4.51
N GLN A 886 -15.58 -10.23 5.01
CA GLN A 886 -15.34 -9.97 6.42
C GLN A 886 -15.96 -8.63 6.86
N GLY A 887 -16.58 -8.64 8.04
CA GLY A 887 -17.27 -7.49 8.60
C GLY A 887 -18.66 -7.22 8.02
N LYS A 888 -19.07 -7.90 6.95
CA LYS A 888 -20.39 -7.79 6.32
C LYS A 888 -21.35 -8.89 6.80
N ASP A 889 -22.64 -8.69 6.55
CA ASP A 889 -23.70 -9.69 6.71
C ASP A 889 -24.89 -9.40 5.79
N LYS A 890 -25.69 -10.43 5.53
CA LYS A 890 -26.87 -10.40 4.65
C LYS A 890 -27.97 -11.27 5.23
N ASP A 891 -29.22 -11.02 4.83
CA ASP A 891 -30.35 -11.85 5.24
C ASP A 891 -30.20 -13.27 4.71
N VAL A 892 -29.83 -13.38 3.42
CA VAL A 892 -29.57 -14.64 2.74
C VAL A 892 -28.11 -14.68 2.31
N ILE A 893 -27.42 -15.76 2.65
CA ILE A 893 -26.07 -16.05 2.17
C ILE A 893 -26.08 -17.36 1.39
N ILE A 894 -25.53 -17.34 0.18
CA ILE A 894 -25.32 -18.50 -0.67
C ILE A 894 -23.83 -18.75 -0.81
N ILE A 895 -23.37 -19.97 -0.54
CA ILE A 895 -21.97 -20.37 -0.63
C ILE A 895 -21.81 -21.43 -1.72
N SER A 896 -21.04 -21.12 -2.75
CA SER A 896 -20.63 -22.09 -3.79
C SER A 896 -19.23 -22.62 -3.48
N PHE A 897 -19.14 -23.92 -3.20
CA PHE A 897 -17.90 -24.60 -2.84
C PHE A 897 -17.03 -24.96 -4.04
N VAL A 898 -17.60 -25.16 -5.24
CA VAL A 898 -16.89 -25.49 -6.49
C VAL A 898 -16.13 -26.83 -6.47
N TRP A 899 -15.89 -27.40 -5.29
CA TRP A 899 -14.95 -28.49 -5.08
C TRP A 899 -15.56 -29.85 -5.46
N THR A 900 -14.84 -30.58 -6.32
CA THR A 900 -15.19 -31.94 -6.76
C THR A 900 -13.96 -32.85 -6.72
N LYS A 901 -14.15 -34.18 -6.70
CA LYS A 901 -13.09 -35.19 -6.72
C LYS A 901 -12.21 -35.09 -7.95
N GLU A 902 -12.78 -34.71 -9.08
CA GLU A 902 -12.05 -34.48 -10.32
C GLU A 902 -11.05 -33.33 -10.16
N LEU A 903 -11.49 -32.23 -9.54
CA LEU A 903 -10.63 -31.11 -9.21
C LEU A 903 -9.54 -31.52 -8.20
N LYS A 904 -9.91 -32.25 -7.14
CA LYS A 904 -8.97 -32.81 -6.16
C LYS A 904 -7.88 -33.65 -6.83
N ARG A 905 -8.25 -34.56 -7.73
CA ARG A 905 -7.31 -35.39 -8.50
C ARG A 905 -6.37 -34.54 -9.35
N LYS A 906 -6.87 -33.46 -9.96
CA LYS A 906 -6.06 -32.52 -10.77
C LYS A 906 -5.16 -31.62 -9.92
N GLN A 907 -5.53 -31.29 -8.68
CA GLN A 907 -4.73 -30.44 -7.79
C GLN A 907 -3.76 -31.22 -6.89
N ASN A 908 -3.98 -32.53 -6.72
CA ASN A 908 -3.31 -33.37 -5.73
C ASN A 908 -3.26 -32.71 -4.33
N ALA A 909 -4.34 -32.02 -3.96
CA ALA A 909 -4.44 -31.22 -2.74
C ALA A 909 -5.88 -31.23 -2.23
N THR A 910 -6.06 -30.96 -0.93
CA THR A 910 -7.36 -30.70 -0.30
C THR A 910 -7.88 -29.30 -0.65
N CYS A 911 -9.17 -29.09 -0.43
CA CYS A 911 -9.89 -27.86 -0.70
C CYS A 911 -9.21 -26.68 0.00
N PRO A 912 -8.80 -25.63 -0.75
CA PRO A 912 -8.10 -24.47 -0.19
C PRO A 912 -8.87 -23.72 0.92
N LEU A 913 -10.21 -23.72 0.88
CA LEU A 913 -11.03 -23.13 1.96
C LEU A 913 -10.89 -23.93 3.26
N LEU A 914 -10.78 -25.25 3.15
CA LEU A 914 -10.76 -26.15 4.30
C LEU A 914 -9.40 -26.25 4.97
N LYS A 915 -8.34 -25.79 4.31
CA LYS A 915 -7.03 -25.64 4.95
C LYS A 915 -7.05 -24.69 6.14
N ASP A 916 -8.00 -23.75 6.19
CA ASP A 916 -8.15 -22.83 7.31
C ASP A 916 -9.59 -22.81 7.83
N VAL A 917 -9.79 -23.46 8.98
CA VAL A 917 -11.05 -23.53 9.72
C VAL A 917 -11.65 -22.13 9.96
N ARG A 918 -10.81 -21.09 10.07
CA ARG A 918 -11.26 -19.69 10.26
C ARG A 918 -12.01 -19.14 9.06
N ARG A 919 -11.65 -19.54 7.84
CA ARG A 919 -12.37 -19.14 6.63
C ARG A 919 -13.76 -19.75 6.60
N VAL A 920 -13.88 -21.02 6.98
CA VAL A 920 -15.18 -21.68 7.13
C VAL A 920 -16.03 -20.96 8.17
N ASN A 921 -15.46 -20.63 9.33
CA ASN A 921 -16.15 -19.86 10.37
C ASN A 921 -16.66 -18.50 9.84
N VAL A 922 -15.81 -17.72 9.16
CA VAL A 922 -16.26 -16.45 8.57
C VAL A 922 -17.40 -16.67 7.59
N ALA A 923 -17.29 -17.66 6.70
CA ALA A 923 -18.31 -17.94 5.69
C ALA A 923 -19.68 -18.30 6.31
N LEU A 924 -19.70 -19.20 7.30
CA LEU A 924 -20.94 -19.65 7.94
C LEU A 924 -21.61 -18.56 8.82
N THR A 925 -20.84 -17.57 9.27
CA THR A 925 -21.32 -16.52 10.20
C THR A 925 -21.74 -15.20 9.52
N ARG A 926 -21.92 -15.21 8.19
CA ARG A 926 -22.37 -14.03 7.43
C ARG A 926 -23.89 -13.93 7.30
N ALA A 927 -24.61 -15.03 7.46
CA ALA A 927 -26.06 -15.09 7.28
C ALA A 927 -26.81 -14.56 8.52
N ARG A 928 -27.92 -13.86 8.30
CA ARG A 928 -28.85 -13.47 9.38
C ARG A 928 -30.01 -14.46 9.51
N LYS A 929 -30.68 -14.76 8.39
CA LYS A 929 -31.94 -15.52 8.36
C LYS A 929 -31.82 -16.85 7.63
N LYS A 930 -31.05 -16.90 6.52
CA LYS A 930 -30.95 -18.09 5.66
C LYS A 930 -29.51 -18.31 5.19
N LEU A 931 -29.02 -19.54 5.32
CA LEU A 931 -27.71 -19.99 4.85
C LEU A 931 -27.90 -21.15 3.86
N ILE A 932 -27.47 -20.95 2.62
CA ILE A 932 -27.53 -21.97 1.56
C ILE A 932 -26.11 -22.37 1.18
N LEU A 933 -25.84 -23.66 1.26
CA LEU A 933 -24.57 -24.28 0.94
C LEU A 933 -24.74 -25.09 -0.34
N ILE A 934 -23.88 -24.89 -1.34
CA ILE A 934 -23.95 -25.58 -2.63
C ILE A 934 -22.61 -26.25 -2.90
N GLY A 935 -22.63 -27.56 -3.14
CA GLY A 935 -21.44 -28.30 -3.54
C GLY A 935 -21.64 -29.80 -3.53
N HIS A 936 -20.60 -30.52 -3.93
CA HIS A 936 -20.59 -31.97 -3.93
C HIS A 936 -20.39 -32.50 -2.50
N TYR A 937 -21.47 -32.93 -1.86
CA TYR A 937 -21.48 -33.23 -0.41
C TYR A 937 -20.50 -34.32 -0.01
N GLU A 938 -20.54 -35.47 -0.70
CA GLU A 938 -19.66 -36.61 -0.38
C GLU A 938 -18.17 -36.29 -0.55
N ASP A 939 -17.83 -35.53 -1.60
CA ASP A 939 -16.46 -35.12 -1.87
C ASP A 939 -15.95 -34.13 -0.81
N LEU A 940 -16.79 -33.19 -0.38
CA LEU A 940 -16.46 -32.23 0.68
C LEU A 940 -16.30 -32.94 2.03
N ARG A 941 -17.19 -33.88 2.34
CA ARG A 941 -17.14 -34.71 3.56
C ARG A 941 -15.87 -35.54 3.63
N ALA A 942 -15.47 -36.16 2.52
CA ALA A 942 -14.27 -36.98 2.44
C ALA A 942 -12.96 -36.16 2.42
N ASP A 943 -13.02 -34.84 2.28
CA ASP A 943 -11.83 -34.01 2.08
C ASP A 943 -11.20 -33.46 3.37
N HIS A 944 -12.01 -33.11 4.38
CA HIS A 944 -11.51 -32.54 5.63
C HIS A 944 -12.46 -32.80 6.81
N SER A 945 -11.90 -33.04 8.01
CA SER A 945 -12.66 -33.34 9.25
C SER A 945 -13.67 -32.25 9.64
N ILE A 946 -13.50 -31.02 9.14
CA ILE A 946 -14.43 -29.92 9.41
C ILE A 946 -15.79 -30.14 8.74
N PHE A 947 -15.82 -30.78 7.57
CA PHE A 947 -17.08 -31.14 6.92
C PHE A 947 -17.70 -32.40 7.49
N GLU A 948 -16.89 -33.32 8.03
CA GLU A 948 -17.41 -34.40 8.86
C GLU A 948 -18.08 -33.85 10.12
N THR A 949 -17.46 -32.85 10.76
CA THR A 949 -18.09 -32.12 11.87
C THR A 949 -19.39 -31.43 11.43
N LEU A 950 -19.38 -30.77 10.25
CA LEU A 950 -20.59 -30.17 9.69
C LEU A 950 -21.69 -31.22 9.47
N HIS A 951 -21.35 -32.37 8.88
CA HIS A 951 -22.26 -33.48 8.64
C HIS A 951 -22.89 -33.99 9.94
N ASN A 952 -22.10 -34.13 10.99
CA ASN A 952 -22.58 -34.63 12.30
C ASN A 952 -23.53 -33.64 13.00
N ILE A 953 -23.51 -32.36 12.61
CA ILE A 953 -24.36 -31.31 13.19
C ILE A 953 -25.64 -31.11 12.35
N LEU A 954 -25.54 -31.22 11.02
CA LEU A 954 -26.68 -31.05 10.13
C LEU A 954 -27.68 -32.20 10.25
N SER A 955 -28.97 -31.89 10.27
CA SER A 955 -30.03 -32.90 10.19
C SER A 955 -30.24 -33.37 8.74
N GLU A 956 -30.86 -34.56 8.57
CA GLU A 956 -31.26 -35.04 7.24
C GLU A 956 -32.21 -34.07 6.53
N SER A 957 -33.04 -33.33 7.27
CA SER A 957 -33.93 -32.30 6.71
C SER A 957 -33.21 -31.06 6.17
N GLN A 958 -31.95 -30.84 6.57
CA GLN A 958 -31.14 -29.72 6.10
C GLN A 958 -30.34 -30.07 4.84
N ILE A 959 -30.15 -31.36 4.54
CA ILE A 959 -29.42 -31.83 3.36
C ILE A 959 -30.43 -32.21 2.28
N PHE A 960 -30.39 -31.51 1.14
CA PHE A 960 -31.27 -31.75 0.02
C PHE A 960 -30.48 -32.35 -1.15
N PRO A 961 -30.68 -33.63 -1.51
CA PRO A 961 -30.03 -34.23 -2.67
C PRO A 961 -30.66 -33.73 -3.97
N LEU A 962 -29.87 -33.05 -4.81
CA LEU A 962 -30.30 -32.63 -6.13
C LEU A 962 -30.20 -33.78 -7.13
N VAL A 963 -31.29 -34.04 -7.83
CA VAL A 963 -31.36 -34.95 -8.98
C VAL A 963 -31.91 -34.14 -10.13
N LEU A 964 -31.00 -33.56 -10.93
CA LEU A 964 -31.28 -32.68 -12.06
C LEU A 964 -30.70 -33.26 -13.35
#